data_AF-A0AAU3WFD8-F1
#
_entry.id   AF-A0AAU3WFD8-F1
#
_cell.length_a   1.000
_cell.length_b   1.000
_cell.length_c   1.000
_cell.angle_alpha   90.00
_cell.angle_beta   90.00
_cell.angle_gamma   90.00
#
_symmetry.space_group_name_H-M   'P 1'
#
loop_
_entity.id
_entity.type
_entity.pdbx_description
1 polymer ?
#
loop_
_entity_poly.entity_id
_entity_poly.type
_entity_poly.pdbx_seq_one_letter_code
_entity_poly.pdbx_strand_id
1 'polypeptide(L)'
;MYTADNTAACNKSPCVLYPKSAQLPDGRLVATFENSQSAPVGQTLPVYKSDDSGTTWAKLADVKAPAYLSSDSAYAKYTSNWTNPYLYVLPQDVGNLSAGTLLLASIVSGDDYYYEEQKAANSSWTPTSDGDRKDVALALYASTDDGATWSFENIIAAGGWQGGSAGSVGRVSTANTHAQVDPVWEPHLLAHNGTLIAYYSDEDDYTGYDTSTGAPTLDPDNDTATDSGGQVLLHRTWNGSSSTSWSSPVVDVPGSTVSMGSGKTEIGGGRPGMTTIAPTTDGKWLLTYEYWGGGTNVRYRISDDPTKFFSATDAAITSLPVPSGGSTLSIGGSPVLLPMPDGRIVYNAAGSGDVWVNESGLSTGTWKEYKTPIAAGYSRTLQYVDGTGRVLILQASWSGTSVGPVKYAEVDLGRSDGAYYSLVNRLTGQVLATASGKTQDANLTGNTPDLVLSAADSTAATQRWHLTAKGSNVTLLNKAGGRSVAIWTGTATAGQKLAQWVDDGATDKQWTQVSSSTSGYYKLRSVLNTSLYMTGSTAGGSVTVAASTTDGSQDWQLVQDPLPTDATFTLKGSYSGRCLDVPSGQTGVQVQIYDCSGNANQTITQTTAGELRVSGKCLAADGDGTTAGTKLILWACNGKSSRSGCSGWTAPSPTAPTVWPST
;
A
#
# COMPACT_ATOMS: atom_id res chain seq x y z
N MET A 1 8.02 -6.45 -11.65
CA MET A 1 8.20 -7.29 -10.46
C MET A 1 8.30 -8.75 -10.87
N TYR A 2 7.31 -9.28 -11.58
CA TYR A 2 7.32 -10.66 -12.07
C TYR A 2 6.82 -10.74 -13.51
N THR A 3 7.48 -11.55 -14.34
CA THR A 3 7.02 -11.88 -15.69
C THR A 3 6.82 -13.38 -15.75
N ALA A 4 5.68 -13.81 -16.28
CA ALA A 4 5.38 -15.22 -16.51
C ALA A 4 6.47 -15.90 -17.35
N ASP A 5 6.88 -17.08 -16.92
CA ASP A 5 7.99 -17.87 -17.48
C ASP A 5 7.52 -19.16 -18.16
N ASN A 6 6.30 -19.62 -17.91
CA ASN A 6 5.69 -20.79 -18.53
C ASN A 6 4.21 -20.56 -18.90
N THR A 7 3.98 -19.62 -19.82
CA THR A 7 2.62 -19.23 -20.25
C THR A 7 1.84 -20.35 -20.95
N ALA A 8 2.52 -21.36 -21.49
CA ALA A 8 1.90 -22.53 -22.10
C ALA A 8 1.23 -23.46 -21.06
N ALA A 9 1.65 -23.36 -19.79
CA ALA A 9 1.10 -24.15 -18.68
C ALA A 9 0.00 -23.41 -17.90
N CYS A 10 -0.51 -22.29 -18.41
CA CYS A 10 -1.60 -21.57 -17.78
C CYS A 10 -2.85 -22.45 -17.64
N ASN A 11 -3.27 -22.70 -16.40
CA ASN A 11 -4.45 -23.50 -16.07
C ASN A 11 -5.75 -22.69 -15.96
N LYS A 12 -5.66 -21.36 -16.04
CA LYS A 12 -6.79 -20.43 -16.07
C LYS A 12 -6.43 -19.17 -16.86
N SER A 13 -7.42 -18.32 -17.12
CA SER A 13 -7.21 -17.00 -17.72
C SER A 13 -8.03 -15.92 -17.00
N PRO A 14 -7.43 -14.79 -16.55
CA PRO A 14 -6.01 -14.44 -16.62
C PRO A 14 -5.11 -15.34 -15.77
N CYS A 15 -3.88 -15.57 -16.23
CA CYS A 15 -2.99 -16.58 -15.66
C CYS A 15 -2.15 -16.07 -14.47
N VAL A 16 -1.82 -14.78 -14.46
CA VAL A 16 -1.09 -14.11 -13.37
C VAL A 16 -1.84 -12.84 -13.01
N LEU A 17 -2.29 -12.73 -11.76
CA LEU A 17 -3.27 -11.73 -11.35
C LEU A 17 -3.24 -11.48 -9.82
N TYR A 18 -4.05 -10.53 -9.35
CA TYR A 18 -4.38 -10.31 -7.94
C TYR A 18 -3.14 -10.09 -7.05
N PRO A 19 -2.26 -9.15 -7.42
CA PRO A 19 -1.08 -8.90 -6.60
C PRO A 19 -1.48 -8.32 -5.26
N LYS A 20 -0.82 -8.75 -4.19
CA LYS A 20 -0.93 -8.22 -2.83
C LYS A 20 0.47 -8.06 -2.24
N SER A 21 0.59 -7.14 -1.29
CA SER A 21 1.84 -6.85 -0.61
C SER A 21 1.59 -6.50 0.85
N ALA A 22 2.63 -6.66 1.66
CA ALA A 22 2.73 -6.15 3.01
C ALA A 22 4.17 -5.66 3.26
N GLN A 23 4.34 -4.73 4.21
CA GLN A 23 5.64 -4.37 4.74
C GLN A 23 5.82 -4.96 6.13
N LEU A 24 6.94 -5.64 6.34
CA LEU A 24 7.34 -6.22 7.61
C LEU A 24 7.93 -5.17 8.55
N PRO A 25 7.97 -5.42 9.88
CA PRO A 25 8.51 -4.45 10.85
C PRO A 25 9.99 -4.07 10.65
N ASP A 26 10.77 -4.90 9.96
CA ASP A 26 12.17 -4.65 9.60
C ASP A 26 12.32 -3.75 8.35
N GLY A 27 11.21 -3.41 7.70
CA GLY A 27 11.15 -2.60 6.49
C GLY A 27 11.12 -3.41 5.19
N ARG A 28 11.31 -4.74 5.22
CA ARG A 28 11.19 -5.60 4.04
C ARG A 28 9.76 -5.54 3.49
N LEU A 29 9.65 -5.43 2.17
CA LEU A 29 8.39 -5.63 1.47
C LEU A 29 8.29 -7.08 1.03
N VAL A 30 7.12 -7.67 1.24
CA VAL A 30 6.74 -8.97 0.69
C VAL A 30 5.56 -8.80 -0.24
N ALA A 31 5.51 -9.59 -1.30
CA ALA A 31 4.41 -9.58 -2.25
C ALA A 31 4.12 -10.97 -2.80
N THR A 32 2.85 -11.22 -3.09
CA THR A 32 2.34 -12.47 -3.66
C THR A 32 1.25 -12.15 -4.69
N PHE A 33 0.87 -13.12 -5.50
CA PHE A 33 -0.09 -12.98 -6.59
C PHE A 33 -0.54 -14.37 -7.04
N GLU A 34 -1.68 -14.44 -7.72
CA GLU A 34 -2.11 -15.64 -8.43
C GLU A 34 -1.06 -16.01 -9.48
N ASN A 35 -0.59 -17.25 -9.44
CA ASN A 35 0.33 -17.79 -10.45
C ASN A 35 -0.14 -19.17 -10.91
N SER A 36 -0.90 -19.19 -11.99
CA SER A 36 -1.58 -20.38 -12.50
C SER A 36 -0.82 -21.10 -13.61
N GLN A 37 0.51 -21.04 -13.61
CA GLN A 37 1.39 -21.63 -14.63
C GLN A 37 1.78 -23.09 -14.34
N SER A 38 0.87 -23.87 -13.75
CA SER A 38 1.07 -25.26 -13.36
C SER A 38 -0.21 -26.07 -13.59
N ALA A 39 -0.15 -27.39 -13.38
CA ALA A 39 -1.39 -28.16 -13.20
C ALA A 39 -2.23 -27.55 -12.03
N PRO A 40 -3.57 -27.65 -12.06
CA PRO A 40 -4.43 -27.18 -10.97
C PRO A 40 -4.05 -27.77 -9.61
N VAL A 41 -3.84 -29.09 -9.56
CA VAL A 41 -3.40 -29.83 -8.37
C VAL A 41 -1.93 -29.51 -8.07
N GLY A 42 -1.63 -29.22 -6.80
CA GLY A 42 -0.28 -28.87 -6.36
C GLY A 42 0.13 -27.43 -6.65
N GLN A 43 -0.78 -26.59 -7.18
CA GLN A 43 -0.51 -25.17 -7.37
C GLN A 43 -0.15 -24.50 -6.03
N THR A 44 0.78 -23.56 -6.08
CA THR A 44 1.30 -22.80 -4.94
C THR A 44 1.18 -21.32 -5.19
N LEU A 45 1.19 -20.53 -4.12
CA LEU A 45 1.33 -19.07 -4.21
C LEU A 45 2.79 -18.65 -4.05
N PRO A 46 3.40 -17.97 -5.04
CA PRO A 46 4.76 -17.48 -4.89
C PRO A 46 4.80 -16.28 -3.93
N VAL A 47 5.86 -16.19 -3.14
CA VAL A 47 6.20 -15.00 -2.34
C VAL A 47 7.48 -14.42 -2.88
N TYR A 48 7.47 -13.12 -3.13
CA TYR A 48 8.62 -12.32 -3.53
C TYR A 48 8.91 -11.30 -2.44
N LYS A 49 10.17 -10.87 -2.34
CA LYS A 49 10.59 -9.82 -1.42
C LYS A 49 11.33 -8.70 -2.12
N SER A 50 11.32 -7.54 -1.48
CA SER A 50 12.19 -6.41 -1.75
C SER A 50 12.80 -5.91 -0.43
N ASP A 51 14.13 -5.85 -0.39
CA ASP A 51 14.91 -5.35 0.75
C ASP A 51 15.38 -3.90 0.52
N ASP A 52 14.91 -3.25 -0.54
CA ASP A 52 15.33 -1.91 -1.02
C ASP A 52 14.13 -1.01 -1.35
N SER A 53 13.10 -1.08 -0.49
CA SER A 53 11.90 -0.25 -0.57
C SER A 53 11.13 -0.37 -1.90
N GLY A 54 11.14 -1.55 -2.53
CA GLY A 54 10.37 -1.86 -3.74
C GLY A 54 11.15 -1.65 -5.04
N THR A 55 12.43 -1.29 -4.96
CA THR A 55 13.27 -1.00 -6.13
C THR A 55 13.58 -2.27 -6.92
N THR A 56 13.98 -3.34 -6.22
CA THR A 56 14.26 -4.66 -6.80
C THR A 56 13.49 -5.76 -6.08
N TRP A 57 13.19 -6.84 -6.81
CA TRP A 57 12.37 -7.94 -6.31
C TRP A 57 13.03 -9.29 -6.58
N ALA A 58 13.00 -10.18 -5.58
CA ALA A 58 13.53 -11.54 -5.67
C ALA A 58 12.50 -12.54 -5.14
N LYS A 59 12.46 -13.75 -5.72
CA LYS A 59 11.63 -14.84 -5.21
C LYS A 59 12.14 -15.27 -3.83
N LEU A 60 11.21 -15.48 -2.90
CA LEU A 60 11.49 -15.85 -1.51
C LEU A 60 11.01 -17.27 -1.20
N ALA A 61 9.74 -17.58 -1.48
CA ALA A 61 9.13 -18.86 -1.13
C ALA A 61 8.00 -19.24 -2.11
N ASP A 62 7.51 -20.47 -2.00
CA ASP A 62 6.24 -20.93 -2.59
C ASP A 62 5.38 -21.50 -1.46
N VAL A 63 4.22 -20.89 -1.19
CA VAL A 63 3.29 -21.35 -0.15
C VAL A 63 2.45 -22.49 -0.69
N LYS A 64 2.61 -23.67 -0.10
CA LYS A 64 1.90 -24.88 -0.47
C LYS A 64 0.47 -24.90 0.08
N ALA A 65 -0.35 -25.78 -0.48
CA ALA A 65 -1.69 -26.05 0.01
C ALA A 65 -1.68 -26.80 1.36
N PRO A 66 -2.79 -26.78 2.12
CA PRO A 66 -2.88 -27.40 3.44
C PRO A 66 -2.55 -28.90 3.43
N ALA A 67 -2.90 -29.63 2.36
CA ALA A 67 -2.61 -31.05 2.22
C ALA A 67 -1.11 -31.40 2.29
N TYR A 68 -0.22 -30.42 2.08
CA TYR A 68 1.24 -30.61 2.12
C TYR A 68 1.90 -29.99 3.35
N LEU A 69 1.13 -29.30 4.20
CA LEU A 69 1.62 -28.58 5.39
C LEU A 69 1.00 -29.11 6.69
N SER A 70 -0.09 -29.87 6.62
CA SER A 70 -0.74 -30.51 7.77
C SER A 70 -0.78 -32.02 7.63
N SER A 71 -0.65 -32.71 8.76
CA SER A 71 -0.87 -34.16 8.86
C SER A 71 -2.31 -34.55 9.17
N ASP A 72 -3.19 -33.57 9.42
CA ASP A 72 -4.61 -33.84 9.68
C ASP A 72 -5.32 -34.19 8.37
N SER A 73 -5.93 -35.38 8.36
CA SER A 73 -6.68 -35.91 7.23
C SER A 73 -7.84 -35.02 6.78
N ALA A 74 -8.38 -34.17 7.66
CA ALA A 74 -9.44 -33.22 7.32
C ALA A 74 -9.00 -32.21 6.24
N TYR A 75 -7.69 -31.92 6.15
CA TYR A 75 -7.15 -30.95 5.20
C TYR A 75 -6.51 -31.59 3.96
N ALA A 76 -6.46 -32.92 3.88
CA ALA A 76 -5.84 -33.65 2.77
C ALA A 76 -6.51 -33.38 1.41
N LYS A 77 -7.77 -32.95 1.42
CA LYS A 77 -8.54 -32.58 0.23
C LYS A 77 -8.14 -31.23 -0.40
N TYR A 78 -7.49 -30.34 0.35
CA TYR A 78 -7.06 -29.04 -0.14
C TYR A 78 -5.67 -29.14 -0.77
N THR A 79 -5.61 -29.53 -2.03
CA THR A 79 -4.39 -29.87 -2.77
C THR A 79 -3.81 -28.71 -3.57
N SER A 80 -4.47 -27.56 -3.60
CA SER A 80 -4.08 -26.39 -4.39
C SER A 80 -4.18 -25.11 -3.56
N ASN A 81 -3.11 -24.32 -3.49
CA ASN A 81 -3.15 -22.95 -2.96
C ASN A 81 -3.26 -22.00 -4.15
N TRP A 82 -4.49 -21.56 -4.42
CA TRP A 82 -4.92 -21.20 -5.76
C TRP A 82 -4.95 -19.70 -5.99
N THR A 83 -5.79 -18.98 -5.22
CA THR A 83 -6.23 -17.64 -5.64
C THR A 83 -6.55 -16.68 -4.51
N ASN A 84 -6.80 -15.41 -4.88
CA ASN A 84 -7.10 -14.27 -4.00
C ASN A 84 -6.24 -14.25 -2.73
N PRO A 85 -4.91 -14.16 -2.85
CA PRO A 85 -4.09 -13.96 -1.66
C PRO A 85 -4.47 -12.66 -0.96
N TYR A 86 -4.13 -12.57 0.34
CA TYR A 86 -4.12 -11.34 1.13
C TYR A 86 -3.02 -11.44 2.18
N LEU A 87 -2.04 -10.53 2.13
CA LEU A 87 -0.95 -10.46 3.10
C LEU A 87 -1.29 -9.44 4.19
N TYR A 88 -1.06 -9.80 5.45
CA TYR A 88 -1.34 -8.93 6.59
C TYR A 88 -0.31 -9.13 7.70
N VAL A 89 0.33 -8.05 8.14
CA VAL A 89 1.24 -8.10 9.30
C VAL A 89 0.44 -7.76 10.54
N LEU A 90 0.44 -8.65 11.53
CA LEU A 90 -0.31 -8.43 12.77
C LEU A 90 0.19 -7.19 13.51
N PRO A 91 -0.66 -6.17 13.75
CA PRO A 91 -0.26 -4.97 14.50
C PRO A 91 -0.32 -5.18 16.03
N GLN A 92 -0.93 -6.28 16.48
CA GLN A 92 -1.12 -6.65 17.87
C GLN A 92 -1.12 -8.18 18.00
N ASP A 93 -0.95 -8.67 19.22
CA ASP A 93 -1.10 -10.10 19.49
C ASP A 93 -2.56 -10.54 19.26
N VAL A 94 -2.73 -11.71 18.65
CA VAL A 94 -4.02 -12.40 18.52
C VAL A 94 -3.83 -13.83 18.99
N GLY A 95 -4.29 -14.12 20.21
CA GLY A 95 -4.07 -15.40 20.88
C GLY A 95 -2.59 -15.75 20.95
N ASN A 96 -2.19 -16.83 20.27
CA ASN A 96 -0.80 -17.30 20.25
C ASN A 96 0.07 -16.65 19.17
N LEU A 97 -0.51 -15.85 18.27
CA LEU A 97 0.23 -15.16 17.21
C LEU A 97 0.66 -13.79 17.71
N SER A 98 1.97 -13.54 17.73
CA SER A 98 2.53 -12.26 18.19
C SER A 98 2.41 -11.17 17.13
N ALA A 99 2.35 -9.91 17.56
CA ALA A 99 2.52 -8.76 16.69
C ALA A 99 3.81 -8.88 15.84
N GLY A 100 3.73 -8.47 14.58
CA GLY A 100 4.80 -8.64 13.58
C GLY A 100 4.75 -9.96 12.81
N THR A 101 3.95 -10.95 13.24
CA THR A 101 3.69 -12.17 12.46
C THR A 101 3.08 -11.80 11.11
N LEU A 102 3.65 -12.34 10.03
CA LEU A 102 3.11 -12.19 8.68
C LEU A 102 2.05 -13.26 8.44
N LEU A 103 0.84 -12.85 8.12
CA LEU A 103 -0.25 -13.72 7.72
C LEU A 103 -0.45 -13.71 6.22
N LEU A 104 -0.86 -14.86 5.69
CA LEU A 104 -1.42 -15.01 4.36
C LEU A 104 -2.79 -15.66 4.51
N ALA A 105 -3.82 -14.97 4.05
CA ALA A 105 -5.11 -15.60 3.76
C ALA A 105 -5.20 -15.87 2.25
N SER A 106 -5.67 -17.04 1.84
CA SER A 106 -5.81 -17.37 0.42
C SER A 106 -6.86 -18.44 0.17
N ILE A 107 -7.40 -18.45 -1.04
CA ILE A 107 -8.33 -19.49 -1.49
C ILE A 107 -7.55 -20.74 -1.87
N VAL A 108 -7.88 -21.83 -1.20
CA VAL A 108 -7.42 -23.18 -1.49
C VAL A 108 -8.53 -23.99 -2.14
N SER A 109 -8.16 -25.03 -2.87
CA SER A 109 -9.10 -25.94 -3.52
C SER A 109 -8.53 -27.35 -3.59
N GLY A 110 -9.39 -28.31 -3.88
CA GLY A 110 -9.01 -29.64 -4.34
C GLY A 110 -8.79 -29.69 -5.86
N ASP A 111 -9.28 -30.76 -6.47
CA ASP A 111 -9.12 -31.02 -7.90
C ASP A 111 -10.00 -30.11 -8.77
N ASP A 112 -9.60 -29.94 -10.03
CA ASP A 112 -10.35 -29.25 -11.08
C ASP A 112 -10.83 -30.28 -12.11
N TYR A 113 -11.97 -30.91 -11.82
CA TYR A 113 -12.48 -32.02 -12.64
C TYR A 113 -12.80 -31.58 -14.06
N TYR A 114 -13.28 -30.35 -14.23
CA TYR A 114 -13.55 -29.82 -15.56
C TYR A 114 -12.27 -29.67 -16.38
N TYR A 115 -11.20 -29.13 -15.79
CA TYR A 115 -9.90 -29.07 -16.46
C TYR A 115 -9.42 -30.46 -16.89
N GLU A 116 -9.54 -31.46 -16.03
CA GLU A 116 -9.13 -32.84 -16.32
C GLU A 116 -9.96 -33.46 -17.46
N GLU A 117 -11.28 -33.33 -17.41
CA GLU A 117 -12.20 -33.80 -18.46
C GLU A 117 -11.88 -33.17 -19.82
N GLN A 118 -11.67 -31.84 -19.85
CA GLN A 118 -11.33 -31.13 -21.10
C GLN A 118 -9.97 -31.56 -21.66
N LYS A 119 -8.95 -31.71 -20.80
CA LYS A 119 -7.62 -32.18 -21.21
C LYS A 119 -7.63 -33.64 -21.68
N ALA A 120 -8.44 -34.49 -21.06
CA ALA A 120 -8.63 -35.87 -21.50
C ALA A 120 -9.31 -35.95 -22.88
N ALA A 121 -10.30 -35.10 -23.14
CA ALA A 121 -10.98 -35.02 -24.43
C ALA A 121 -10.10 -34.39 -25.54
N ASN A 122 -9.31 -33.38 -25.19
CA ASN A 122 -8.40 -32.69 -26.09
C ASN A 122 -7.14 -32.21 -25.35
N SER A 123 -6.02 -32.91 -25.55
CA SER A 123 -4.75 -32.57 -24.87
C SER A 123 -4.25 -31.15 -25.17
N SER A 124 -4.63 -30.59 -26.34
CA SER A 124 -4.26 -29.25 -26.79
C SER A 124 -5.25 -28.17 -26.36
N TRP A 125 -6.34 -28.53 -25.66
CA TRP A 125 -7.28 -27.55 -25.11
C TRP A 125 -6.58 -26.61 -24.13
N THR A 126 -6.91 -25.33 -24.18
CA THR A 126 -6.38 -24.30 -23.28
C THR A 126 -7.53 -23.66 -22.51
N PRO A 127 -7.43 -23.53 -21.18
CA PRO A 127 -8.41 -22.84 -20.37
C PRO A 127 -8.61 -21.38 -20.81
N THR A 128 -9.87 -20.93 -20.80
CA THR A 128 -10.25 -19.53 -21.11
C THR A 128 -10.83 -18.77 -19.92
N SER A 129 -10.92 -19.43 -18.76
CA SER A 129 -11.35 -18.89 -17.46
C SER A 129 -10.97 -19.93 -16.40
N ASP A 130 -11.44 -19.73 -15.18
CA ASP A 130 -11.42 -20.74 -14.12
C ASP A 130 -12.23 -22.00 -14.52
N GLY A 131 -11.96 -23.12 -13.84
CA GLY A 131 -12.50 -24.45 -14.13
C GLY A 131 -13.74 -24.80 -13.29
N ASP A 132 -13.80 -26.06 -12.83
CA ASP A 132 -14.80 -26.57 -11.87
C ASP A 132 -14.09 -27.14 -10.63
N ARG A 133 -13.57 -26.25 -9.79
CA ARG A 133 -12.76 -26.65 -8.64
C ARG A 133 -13.62 -27.07 -7.47
N LYS A 134 -13.36 -28.25 -6.91
CA LYS A 134 -14.02 -28.75 -5.72
C LYS A 134 -13.30 -28.30 -4.44
N ASP A 135 -13.99 -28.37 -3.31
CA ASP A 135 -13.44 -28.18 -1.97
C ASP A 135 -12.78 -26.79 -1.85
N VAL A 136 -13.47 -25.76 -2.35
CA VAL A 136 -13.02 -24.38 -2.24
C VAL A 136 -13.13 -23.93 -0.80
N ALA A 137 -12.05 -23.37 -0.26
CA ALA A 137 -12.04 -22.84 1.09
C ALA A 137 -11.07 -21.68 1.23
N LEU A 138 -11.32 -20.84 2.22
CA LEU A 138 -10.43 -19.79 2.64
C LEU A 138 -9.51 -20.31 3.75
N ALA A 139 -8.20 -20.36 3.48
CA ALA A 139 -7.18 -20.83 4.41
C ALA A 139 -6.38 -19.69 5.03
N LEU A 140 -5.92 -19.88 6.27
CA LEU A 140 -4.99 -18.98 6.97
C LEU A 140 -3.62 -19.66 7.13
N TYR A 141 -2.57 -18.91 6.84
CA TYR A 141 -1.17 -19.27 7.04
C TYR A 141 -0.45 -18.19 7.83
N ALA A 142 0.60 -18.56 8.54
CA ALA A 142 1.47 -17.64 9.26
C ALA A 142 2.95 -17.87 8.91
N SER A 143 3.73 -16.79 8.99
CA SER A 143 5.19 -16.78 8.89
C SER A 143 5.76 -15.91 10.01
N THR A 144 6.77 -16.45 10.69
CA THR A 144 7.49 -15.79 11.80
C THR A 144 8.96 -15.51 11.46
N ASP A 145 9.35 -15.77 10.21
CA ASP A 145 10.71 -15.65 9.68
C ASP A 145 10.75 -14.82 8.39
N ASP A 146 10.03 -13.70 8.41
CA ASP A 146 10.00 -12.69 7.36
C ASP A 146 9.56 -13.22 5.97
N GLY A 147 8.63 -14.17 5.97
CA GLY A 147 8.03 -14.76 4.77
C GLY A 147 8.80 -15.93 4.16
N ALA A 148 9.87 -16.40 4.80
CA ALA A 148 10.72 -17.47 4.28
C ALA A 148 10.08 -18.86 4.41
N THR A 149 9.42 -19.14 5.54
CA THR A 149 8.65 -20.36 5.76
C THR A 149 7.24 -20.05 6.25
N TRP A 150 6.34 -21.01 6.03
CA TRP A 150 4.91 -20.83 6.26
C TRP A 150 4.32 -22.05 6.98
N SER A 151 3.59 -21.80 8.06
CA SER A 151 2.72 -22.77 8.73
C SER A 151 1.28 -22.59 8.26
N PHE A 152 0.58 -23.70 8.08
CA PHE A 152 -0.87 -23.68 7.91
C PHE A 152 -1.51 -23.59 9.30
N GLU A 153 -2.40 -22.62 9.50
CA GLU A 153 -3.05 -22.38 10.79
C GLU A 153 -4.41 -23.08 10.86
N ASN A 154 -5.32 -22.76 9.94
CA ASN A 154 -6.67 -23.32 9.87
C ASN A 154 -7.42 -22.93 8.59
N ILE A 155 -8.64 -23.45 8.43
CA ILE A 155 -9.63 -22.99 7.46
C ILE A 155 -10.53 -21.95 8.13
N ILE A 156 -10.66 -20.78 7.51
CA ILE A 156 -11.51 -19.66 7.96
C ILE A 156 -12.98 -19.94 7.61
N ALA A 157 -13.22 -20.29 6.35
CA ALA A 157 -14.53 -20.62 5.81
C ALA A 157 -14.34 -21.69 4.72
N ALA A 158 -15.23 -22.66 4.69
CA ALA A 158 -15.34 -23.61 3.59
C ALA A 158 -16.54 -23.21 2.74
N GLY A 159 -16.39 -23.24 1.43
CA GLY A 159 -17.50 -23.29 0.48
C GLY A 159 -17.56 -24.69 -0.12
N GLY A 160 -18.06 -24.79 -1.36
CA GLY A 160 -18.14 -26.03 -2.11
C GLY A 160 -17.36 -26.01 -3.41
N TRP A 161 -18.07 -25.82 -4.51
CA TRP A 161 -17.59 -25.89 -5.88
C TRP A 161 -17.50 -24.52 -6.53
N GLN A 162 -16.47 -24.34 -7.33
CA GLN A 162 -16.34 -23.20 -8.22
C GLN A 162 -16.83 -23.62 -9.61
N GLY A 163 -18.12 -23.52 -9.94
CA GLY A 163 -18.65 -23.87 -11.27
C GLY A 163 -18.60 -22.76 -12.34
N GLY A 164 -17.71 -21.78 -12.15
CA GLY A 164 -17.65 -20.53 -12.91
C GLY A 164 -16.99 -19.38 -12.14
N SER A 165 -16.67 -18.27 -12.80
CA SER A 165 -16.08 -17.07 -12.18
C SER A 165 -16.95 -15.85 -12.46
N ALA A 166 -17.10 -14.95 -11.49
CA ALA A 166 -17.88 -13.71 -11.61
C ALA A 166 -19.31 -13.93 -12.16
N GLY A 167 -20.03 -14.94 -11.63
CA GLY A 167 -21.38 -15.29 -12.07
C GLY A 167 -21.48 -15.94 -13.46
N SER A 168 -20.35 -16.25 -14.12
CA SER A 168 -20.33 -17.04 -15.36
C SER A 168 -20.50 -18.52 -15.06
N VAL A 169 -21.72 -18.94 -14.76
CA VAL A 169 -22.11 -20.33 -14.52
C VAL A 169 -22.05 -21.13 -15.83
N GLY A 170 -21.66 -22.42 -15.75
CA GLY A 170 -21.78 -23.36 -16.87
C GLY A 170 -20.51 -24.13 -17.23
N ARG A 171 -19.46 -24.04 -16.40
CA ARG A 171 -18.30 -24.93 -16.48
C ARG A 171 -18.41 -25.94 -15.35
N VAL A 172 -19.31 -26.88 -15.55
CA VAL A 172 -19.65 -27.89 -14.56
C VAL A 172 -19.12 -29.22 -15.07
N SER A 173 -18.28 -29.85 -14.28
CA SER A 173 -17.76 -31.19 -14.52
C SER A 173 -18.83 -32.24 -14.27
N THR A 174 -18.60 -33.45 -14.78
CA THR A 174 -19.49 -34.58 -14.48
C THR A 174 -19.45 -35.01 -13.01
N ALA A 175 -18.39 -34.64 -12.28
CA ALA A 175 -18.24 -34.89 -10.85
C ALA A 175 -19.10 -33.97 -9.97
N ASN A 176 -19.45 -32.78 -10.46
CA ASN A 176 -20.37 -31.85 -9.80
C ASN A 176 -21.83 -32.18 -10.18
N THR A 177 -22.37 -33.23 -9.56
CA THR A 177 -23.67 -33.84 -9.96
C THR A 177 -24.88 -32.92 -9.78
N HIS A 178 -24.76 -31.92 -8.92
CA HIS A 178 -25.82 -30.93 -8.65
C HIS A 178 -25.55 -29.58 -9.33
N ALA A 179 -24.43 -29.45 -10.05
CA ALA A 179 -24.00 -28.20 -10.67
C ALA A 179 -23.82 -27.03 -9.68
N GLN A 180 -23.41 -27.34 -8.44
CA GLN A 180 -23.22 -26.39 -7.35
C GLN A 180 -22.23 -25.27 -7.74
N VAL A 181 -22.51 -24.05 -7.31
CA VAL A 181 -21.64 -22.88 -7.45
C VAL A 181 -21.70 -22.04 -6.16
N ASP A 182 -21.06 -22.58 -5.13
CA ASP A 182 -21.01 -22.09 -3.75
C ASP A 182 -19.57 -21.81 -3.25
N PRO A 183 -18.70 -21.12 -4.02
CA PRO A 183 -17.35 -20.79 -3.58
C PRO A 183 -17.30 -19.66 -2.53
N VAL A 184 -16.17 -19.60 -1.80
CA VAL A 184 -15.78 -18.44 -0.97
C VAL A 184 -14.58 -17.73 -1.57
N TRP A 185 -14.48 -16.40 -1.40
CA TRP A 185 -13.48 -15.57 -2.09
C TRP A 185 -12.91 -14.41 -1.27
N GLU A 186 -11.81 -13.86 -1.78
CA GLU A 186 -11.39 -12.46 -1.55
C GLU A 186 -11.25 -12.04 -0.09
N PRO A 187 -10.33 -12.68 0.66
CA PRO A 187 -10.12 -12.34 2.06
C PRO A 187 -9.62 -10.91 2.26
N HIS A 188 -10.11 -10.29 3.32
CA HIS A 188 -9.54 -9.10 3.94
C HIS A 188 -9.40 -9.33 5.44
N LEU A 189 -8.19 -9.15 5.97
CA LEU A 189 -7.90 -9.38 7.38
C LEU A 189 -7.79 -8.07 8.16
N LEU A 190 -8.34 -8.04 9.37
CA LEU A 190 -8.25 -6.93 10.29
C LEU A 190 -8.07 -7.45 11.72
N ALA A 191 -6.99 -7.04 12.39
CA ALA A 191 -6.85 -7.29 13.82
C ALA A 191 -7.54 -6.16 14.61
N HIS A 192 -8.48 -6.51 15.49
CA HIS A 192 -9.21 -5.55 16.30
C HIS A 192 -9.51 -6.13 17.69
N ASN A 193 -9.17 -5.38 18.75
CA ASN A 193 -9.41 -5.76 20.16
C ASN A 193 -8.96 -7.20 20.53
N GLY A 194 -7.75 -7.59 20.12
CA GLY A 194 -7.19 -8.93 20.40
C GLY A 194 -7.82 -10.08 19.60
N THR A 195 -8.65 -9.77 18.59
CA THR A 195 -9.22 -10.75 17.66
C THR A 195 -8.77 -10.46 16.24
N LEU A 196 -8.75 -11.50 15.40
CA LEU A 196 -8.61 -11.38 13.96
C LEU A 196 -10.00 -11.51 13.32
N ILE A 197 -10.37 -10.52 12.52
CA ILE A 197 -11.58 -10.50 11.71
C ILE A 197 -11.15 -10.84 10.28
N ALA A 198 -11.82 -11.81 9.67
CA ALA A 198 -11.65 -12.16 8.27
C ALA A 198 -12.95 -11.89 7.52
N TYR A 199 -12.94 -10.86 6.68
CA TYR A 199 -14.02 -10.56 5.75
C TYR A 199 -13.78 -11.31 4.45
N TYR A 200 -14.85 -11.76 3.79
CA TYR A 200 -14.78 -12.53 2.57
C TYR A 200 -16.09 -12.45 1.79
N SER A 201 -16.05 -12.79 0.51
CA SER A 201 -17.24 -12.98 -0.33
C SER A 201 -17.68 -14.45 -0.25
N ASP A 202 -18.98 -14.70 -0.21
CA ASP A 202 -19.57 -16.04 -0.03
C ASP A 202 -20.73 -16.23 -1.01
N GLU A 203 -20.72 -17.33 -1.75
CA GLU A 203 -21.73 -17.70 -2.74
C GLU A 203 -22.62 -18.86 -2.28
N ASP A 204 -22.54 -19.30 -1.03
CA ASP A 204 -23.61 -20.13 -0.45
C ASP A 204 -24.97 -19.43 -0.63
N ASP A 205 -26.01 -20.20 -0.88
CA ASP A 205 -27.38 -19.73 -0.99
C ASP A 205 -27.95 -19.43 0.41
N TYR A 206 -28.38 -18.19 0.60
CA TYR A 206 -28.95 -17.72 1.87
C TYR A 206 -30.37 -17.22 1.67
N THR A 207 -31.33 -17.76 2.41
CA THR A 207 -32.74 -17.32 2.37
C THR A 207 -32.96 -15.97 3.05
N GLY A 208 -32.02 -15.52 3.88
CA GLY A 208 -32.09 -14.28 4.63
C GLY A 208 -31.02 -14.16 5.70
N TYR A 209 -31.17 -13.19 6.59
CA TYR A 209 -30.31 -12.99 7.75
C TYR A 209 -31.07 -12.29 8.87
N ASP A 210 -30.62 -12.48 10.10
CA ASP A 210 -31.14 -11.76 11.27
C ASP A 210 -30.59 -10.33 11.28
N THR A 211 -31.46 -9.32 11.18
CA THR A 211 -31.05 -7.91 11.07
C THR A 211 -30.53 -7.29 12.37
N SER A 212 -30.61 -8.00 13.50
CA SER A 212 -30.12 -7.56 14.80
C SER A 212 -28.72 -8.10 15.13
N THR A 213 -28.41 -9.29 14.63
CA THR A 213 -27.16 -10.01 14.89
C THR A 213 -26.27 -10.17 13.67
N GLY A 214 -26.84 -10.02 12.47
CA GLY A 214 -26.19 -10.30 11.20
C GLY A 214 -26.07 -11.79 10.87
N ALA A 215 -26.62 -12.70 11.68
CA ALA A 215 -26.50 -14.14 11.43
C ALA A 215 -27.23 -14.54 10.14
N PRO A 216 -26.55 -15.16 9.14
CA PRO A 216 -27.20 -15.60 7.91
C PRO A 216 -28.04 -16.86 8.12
N THR A 217 -29.07 -17.03 7.30
CA THR A 217 -29.91 -18.24 7.24
C THR A 217 -29.58 -19.02 5.97
N LEU A 218 -28.73 -20.03 6.10
CA LEU A 218 -28.36 -20.92 4.99
C LEU A 218 -29.60 -21.61 4.43
N ASP A 219 -29.65 -21.72 3.11
CA ASP A 219 -30.67 -22.50 2.45
C ASP A 219 -30.54 -23.99 2.79
N PRO A 220 -31.60 -24.66 3.27
CA PRO A 220 -31.53 -26.09 3.55
C PRO A 220 -31.18 -26.96 2.34
N ASP A 221 -31.43 -26.46 1.12
CA ASP A 221 -31.17 -27.15 -0.13
C ASP A 221 -29.92 -26.60 -0.86
N ASN A 222 -29.06 -25.81 -0.19
CA ASN A 222 -27.81 -25.23 -0.74
C ASN A 222 -27.01 -26.23 -1.59
N ASP A 223 -26.90 -27.47 -1.11
CA ASP A 223 -26.05 -28.46 -1.77
C ASP A 223 -26.68 -29.13 -3.01
N THR A 224 -27.97 -28.92 -3.27
CA THR A 224 -28.74 -29.75 -4.21
C THR A 224 -29.72 -28.99 -5.09
N ALA A 225 -30.12 -27.78 -4.69
CA ALA A 225 -30.98 -26.90 -5.48
C ALA A 225 -30.18 -26.25 -6.61
N THR A 226 -30.89 -25.57 -7.51
CA THR A 226 -30.25 -24.69 -8.49
C THR A 226 -29.77 -23.44 -7.77
N ASP A 227 -28.46 -23.15 -7.85
CA ASP A 227 -27.86 -21.98 -7.20
C ASP A 227 -28.51 -20.68 -7.67
N SER A 228 -28.61 -19.71 -6.77
CA SER A 228 -29.06 -18.36 -7.12
C SER A 228 -28.12 -17.59 -8.03
N GLY A 229 -26.84 -17.98 -8.06
CA GLY A 229 -25.76 -17.13 -8.55
C GLY A 229 -25.61 -15.83 -7.75
N GLY A 230 -26.18 -15.79 -6.54
CA GLY A 230 -26.01 -14.73 -5.57
C GLY A 230 -24.60 -14.73 -4.98
N GLN A 231 -24.26 -13.64 -4.29
CA GLN A 231 -23.04 -13.56 -3.50
C GLN A 231 -23.29 -12.54 -2.38
N VAL A 232 -22.84 -12.85 -1.16
CA VAL A 232 -22.91 -11.95 -0.01
C VAL A 232 -21.51 -11.61 0.49
N LEU A 233 -21.38 -10.53 1.25
CA LEU A 233 -20.18 -10.27 2.03
C LEU A 233 -20.43 -10.66 3.48
N LEU A 234 -19.52 -11.46 4.03
CA LEU A 234 -19.56 -11.94 5.41
C LEU A 234 -18.22 -11.69 6.10
N HIS A 235 -18.22 -11.81 7.42
CA HIS A 235 -16.99 -12.01 8.17
C HIS A 235 -17.13 -13.09 9.24
N ARG A 236 -15.97 -13.56 9.70
CA ARG A 236 -15.80 -14.38 10.89
C ARG A 236 -14.73 -13.77 11.79
N THR A 237 -14.78 -14.09 13.07
CA THR A 237 -13.80 -13.65 14.07
C THR A 237 -13.08 -14.83 14.69
N TRP A 238 -11.81 -14.63 15.05
CA TRP A 238 -10.98 -15.63 15.70
C TRP A 238 -10.12 -14.99 16.78
N ASN A 239 -10.05 -15.64 17.94
CA ASN A 239 -9.29 -15.15 19.09
C ASN A 239 -7.84 -15.66 19.13
N GLY A 240 -7.39 -16.41 18.13
CA GLY A 240 -6.02 -16.90 18.03
C GLY A 240 -5.66 -18.08 18.95
N SER A 241 -6.62 -18.65 19.67
CA SER A 241 -6.35 -19.65 20.73
C SER A 241 -6.58 -21.10 20.33
N SER A 242 -7.25 -21.37 19.20
CA SER A 242 -7.54 -22.72 18.71
C SER A 242 -7.27 -22.86 17.22
N SER A 243 -6.85 -24.03 16.78
CA SER A 243 -6.64 -24.35 15.36
C SER A 243 -7.94 -24.69 14.60
N THR A 244 -9.12 -24.62 15.23
CA THR A 244 -10.37 -25.10 14.61
C THR A 244 -11.57 -24.17 14.70
N SER A 245 -11.58 -23.16 15.59
CA SER A 245 -12.82 -22.47 15.94
C SER A 245 -12.83 -20.99 15.55
N TRP A 246 -13.18 -20.70 14.30
CA TRP A 246 -13.71 -19.38 13.91
C TRP A 246 -15.15 -19.23 14.38
N SER A 247 -15.61 -17.99 14.60
CA SER A 247 -17.01 -17.73 14.90
C SER A 247 -17.93 -18.20 13.77
N SER A 248 -19.24 -18.31 14.07
CA SER A 248 -20.27 -18.31 13.02
C SER A 248 -20.14 -17.06 12.14
N PRO A 249 -20.51 -17.17 10.86
CA PRO A 249 -20.45 -16.03 9.94
C PRO A 249 -21.45 -14.95 10.34
N VAL A 250 -21.11 -13.71 10.02
CA VAL A 250 -21.95 -12.52 10.20
C VAL A 250 -22.00 -11.78 8.86
N VAL A 251 -23.19 -11.44 8.41
CA VAL A 251 -23.41 -10.64 7.20
C VAL A 251 -22.84 -9.24 7.38
N ASP A 252 -22.11 -8.77 6.37
CA ASP A 252 -21.69 -7.38 6.24
C ASP A 252 -22.50 -6.65 5.16
N VAL A 253 -22.71 -7.31 4.02
CA VAL A 253 -23.53 -6.79 2.91
C VAL A 253 -24.38 -7.93 2.32
N PRO A 254 -25.71 -7.92 2.51
CA PRO A 254 -26.60 -8.98 2.05
C PRO A 254 -26.91 -8.91 0.55
N GLY A 255 -26.61 -7.81 -0.15
CA GLY A 255 -27.11 -7.59 -1.51
C GLY A 255 -28.63 -7.42 -1.56
N SER A 256 -29.21 -7.51 -2.76
CA SER A 256 -30.66 -7.44 -2.96
C SER A 256 -31.31 -8.82 -2.85
N THR A 257 -32.54 -8.88 -2.39
CA THR A 257 -33.33 -10.13 -2.41
C THR A 257 -33.79 -10.48 -3.82
N VAL A 258 -33.57 -11.73 -4.23
CA VAL A 258 -34.00 -12.31 -5.51
C VAL A 258 -35.08 -13.37 -5.30
N SER A 259 -35.99 -13.51 -6.26
CA SER A 259 -37.03 -14.55 -6.25
C SER A 259 -36.50 -15.80 -6.95
N MET A 260 -36.51 -16.92 -6.25
CA MET A 260 -36.11 -18.24 -6.77
C MET A 260 -37.28 -19.04 -7.35
N GLY A 261 -38.46 -18.42 -7.44
CA GLY A 261 -39.69 -19.07 -7.85
C GLY A 261 -40.37 -19.79 -6.69
N SER A 262 -41.60 -20.26 -6.89
CA SER A 262 -42.37 -21.02 -5.90
C SER A 262 -42.51 -20.37 -4.51
N GLY A 263 -42.36 -19.04 -4.42
CA GLY A 263 -42.41 -18.28 -3.16
C GLY A 263 -41.10 -18.27 -2.35
N LYS A 264 -40.03 -18.91 -2.84
CA LYS A 264 -38.70 -18.88 -2.25
C LYS A 264 -37.96 -17.60 -2.65
N THR A 265 -37.26 -17.00 -1.70
CA THR A 265 -36.40 -15.84 -1.95
C THR A 265 -35.05 -16.02 -1.28
N GLU A 266 -34.02 -15.49 -1.90
CA GLU A 266 -32.65 -15.54 -1.40
C GLU A 266 -32.01 -14.15 -1.45
N ILE A 267 -31.04 -13.90 -0.58
CA ILE A 267 -30.21 -12.69 -0.60
C ILE A 267 -29.00 -12.90 -1.53
N GLY A 268 -28.15 -11.90 -1.68
CA GLY A 268 -26.95 -11.97 -2.52
C GLY A 268 -27.12 -11.42 -3.95
N GLY A 269 -28.32 -10.94 -4.30
CA GLY A 269 -28.57 -10.29 -5.57
C GLY A 269 -27.69 -9.06 -5.78
N GLY A 270 -27.22 -8.89 -7.01
CA GLY A 270 -26.24 -7.87 -7.36
C GLY A 270 -24.82 -8.17 -6.87
N ARG A 271 -24.58 -9.35 -6.29
CA ARG A 271 -23.25 -9.91 -6.02
C ARG A 271 -22.25 -8.95 -5.35
N PRO A 272 -22.54 -8.42 -4.15
CA PRO A 272 -21.54 -7.71 -3.35
C PRO A 272 -20.27 -8.55 -3.16
N GLY A 273 -19.10 -7.97 -3.41
CA GLY A 273 -17.81 -8.67 -3.31
C GLY A 273 -16.61 -7.76 -3.15
N MET A 274 -15.43 -8.36 -3.06
CA MET A 274 -14.13 -7.68 -3.03
C MET A 274 -13.98 -6.63 -1.94
N THR A 275 -14.39 -6.97 -0.71
CA THR A 275 -14.44 -5.97 0.35
C THR A 275 -13.06 -5.53 0.83
N THR A 276 -12.91 -4.23 1.11
CA THR A 276 -11.77 -3.70 1.87
C THR A 276 -12.24 -2.71 2.92
N ILE A 277 -11.56 -2.69 4.06
CA ILE A 277 -11.92 -1.91 5.24
C ILE A 277 -10.84 -0.88 5.57
N ALA A 278 -11.24 0.31 6.01
CA ALA A 278 -10.33 1.28 6.63
C ALA A 278 -10.98 1.96 7.86
N PRO A 279 -10.22 2.17 8.96
CA PRO A 279 -10.66 3.04 10.03
C PRO A 279 -10.67 4.49 9.58
N THR A 280 -11.63 5.27 10.10
CA THR A 280 -11.71 6.71 9.91
C THR A 280 -11.22 7.45 11.15
N THR A 281 -10.76 8.70 10.99
CA THR A 281 -10.20 9.50 12.08
C THR A 281 -11.25 9.95 13.11
N ASP A 282 -12.54 9.88 12.77
CA ASP A 282 -13.69 10.06 13.67
C ASP A 282 -14.14 8.77 14.37
N GLY A 283 -13.34 7.69 14.30
CA GLY A 283 -13.56 6.46 15.05
C GLY A 283 -14.60 5.50 14.44
N LYS A 284 -14.95 5.69 13.16
CA LYS A 284 -15.83 4.80 12.40
C LYS A 284 -15.00 3.89 11.49
N TRP A 285 -15.69 3.05 10.74
CA TRP A 285 -15.13 2.09 9.81
C TRP A 285 -15.80 2.22 8.45
N LEU A 286 -15.00 2.39 7.41
CA LEU A 286 -15.43 2.44 6.02
C LEU A 286 -15.21 1.07 5.38
N LEU A 287 -16.28 0.47 4.87
CA LEU A 287 -16.24 -0.73 4.03
C LEU A 287 -16.54 -0.34 2.60
N THR A 288 -15.70 -0.76 1.65
CA THR A 288 -15.99 -0.62 0.20
C THR A 288 -16.14 -1.98 -0.45
N TYR A 289 -17.00 -2.07 -1.46
CA TYR A 289 -17.29 -3.32 -2.17
C TYR A 289 -17.77 -3.05 -3.59
N GLU A 290 -17.64 -4.04 -4.48
CA GLU A 290 -18.21 -3.98 -5.83
C GLU A 290 -19.65 -4.49 -5.89
N TYR A 291 -20.45 -4.03 -6.85
CA TYR A 291 -21.88 -4.38 -6.92
C TYR A 291 -22.44 -4.38 -8.34
N TRP A 292 -23.08 -5.45 -8.78
CA TRP A 292 -23.59 -5.66 -10.13
C TRP A 292 -25.12 -5.72 -10.22
N GLY A 293 -25.84 -5.23 -9.21
CA GLY A 293 -27.32 -5.17 -9.18
C GLY A 293 -27.93 -3.90 -9.77
N GLY A 294 -27.15 -3.11 -10.53
CA GLY A 294 -27.55 -1.82 -11.08
C GLY A 294 -27.14 -0.60 -10.25
N GLY A 295 -27.22 0.57 -10.87
CA GLY A 295 -26.65 1.82 -10.31
C GLY A 295 -25.13 1.83 -10.39
N THR A 296 -24.47 2.43 -9.39
CA THR A 296 -23.01 2.47 -9.30
C THR A 296 -22.46 1.10 -8.88
N ASN A 297 -21.46 0.60 -9.62
CA ASN A 297 -20.91 -0.73 -9.41
C ASN A 297 -19.76 -0.82 -8.39
N VAL A 298 -19.56 0.27 -7.65
CA VAL A 298 -18.76 0.29 -6.42
C VAL A 298 -19.52 1.09 -5.37
N ARG A 299 -19.61 0.54 -4.18
CA ARG A 299 -20.43 1.04 -3.07
C ARG A 299 -19.64 0.99 -1.78
N TYR A 300 -20.20 1.63 -0.75
CA TYR A 300 -19.62 1.62 0.58
C TYR A 300 -20.69 1.58 1.67
N ARG A 301 -20.26 1.17 2.87
CA ARG A 301 -20.97 1.29 4.14
C ARG A 301 -20.07 1.95 5.17
N ILE A 302 -20.65 2.66 6.13
CA ILE A 302 -19.95 3.22 7.28
C ILE A 302 -20.58 2.65 8.56
N SER A 303 -19.77 2.14 9.47
CA SER A 303 -20.21 1.57 10.75
C SER A 303 -19.39 2.13 11.92
N ASP A 304 -19.99 2.20 13.10
CA ASP A 304 -19.28 2.49 14.35
C ASP A 304 -18.49 1.28 14.88
N ASP A 305 -18.83 0.08 14.41
CA ASP A 305 -18.26 -1.20 14.84
C ASP A 305 -17.89 -2.01 13.60
N PRO A 306 -16.63 -2.46 13.45
CA PRO A 306 -16.17 -3.15 12.25
C PRO A 306 -16.84 -4.52 12.07
N THR A 307 -17.59 -5.01 13.07
CA THR A 307 -18.31 -6.29 13.03
C THR A 307 -19.83 -6.14 12.76
N LYS A 308 -20.31 -4.93 12.44
CA LYS A 308 -21.76 -4.65 12.36
C LYS A 308 -22.20 -3.94 11.07
N PHE A 309 -21.53 -4.20 9.96
CA PHE A 309 -21.91 -3.59 8.69
C PHE A 309 -23.30 -3.99 8.20
N PHE A 310 -23.89 -5.12 8.64
CA PHE A 310 -25.29 -5.47 8.35
C PHE A 310 -26.29 -4.36 8.71
N SER A 311 -25.99 -3.58 9.74
CA SER A 311 -26.84 -2.49 10.23
C SER A 311 -26.62 -1.15 9.51
N ALA A 312 -25.57 -1.05 8.69
CA ALA A 312 -25.22 0.16 7.96
C ALA A 312 -25.95 0.26 6.61
N THR A 313 -26.10 1.49 6.13
CA THR A 313 -26.76 1.79 4.85
C THR A 313 -25.79 1.79 3.70
N ASP A 314 -26.20 1.21 2.56
CA ASP A 314 -25.45 1.26 1.31
C ASP A 314 -25.48 2.65 0.66
N ALA A 315 -24.33 3.10 0.18
CA ALA A 315 -24.21 4.29 -0.67
C ALA A 315 -23.28 4.05 -1.85
N ALA A 316 -23.53 4.76 -2.96
CA ALA A 316 -22.65 4.73 -4.13
C ALA A 316 -21.32 5.41 -3.83
N ILE A 317 -20.18 4.84 -4.24
CA ILE A 317 -18.87 5.45 -4.00
C ILE A 317 -18.75 6.86 -4.61
N THR A 318 -19.45 7.09 -5.72
CA THR A 318 -19.50 8.38 -6.42
C THR A 318 -20.27 9.48 -5.66
N SER A 319 -20.96 9.12 -4.56
CA SER A 319 -21.63 10.09 -3.69
C SER A 319 -20.71 10.70 -2.63
N LEU A 320 -19.50 10.16 -2.44
CA LEU A 320 -18.55 10.71 -1.47
C LEU A 320 -18.10 12.12 -1.90
N PRO A 321 -17.88 13.05 -0.95
CA PRO A 321 -17.58 14.44 -1.28
C PRO A 321 -16.26 14.56 -2.04
N VAL A 322 -16.24 15.40 -3.08
CA VAL A 322 -15.03 15.76 -3.84
C VAL A 322 -14.89 17.28 -3.90
N PRO A 323 -13.69 17.84 -4.14
CA PRO A 323 -13.52 19.28 -4.33
C PRO A 323 -14.38 19.78 -5.50
N SER A 324 -14.80 21.04 -5.45
CA SER A 324 -15.56 21.66 -6.55
C SER A 324 -14.82 21.51 -7.89
N GLY A 325 -15.47 20.88 -8.87
CA GLY A 325 -14.90 20.60 -10.20
C GLY A 325 -13.97 19.38 -10.26
N GLY A 326 -13.81 18.64 -9.17
CA GLY A 326 -13.07 17.38 -9.13
C GLY A 326 -13.89 16.18 -9.62
N SER A 327 -13.20 15.12 -10.04
CA SER A 327 -13.83 13.87 -10.46
C SER A 327 -14.31 13.06 -9.26
N THR A 328 -15.49 12.44 -9.39
CA THR A 328 -15.97 11.44 -8.44
C THR A 328 -15.02 10.25 -8.38
N LEU A 329 -15.02 9.52 -7.25
CA LEU A 329 -14.20 8.32 -7.07
C LEU A 329 -14.45 7.30 -8.19
N SER A 330 -13.38 6.62 -8.62
CA SER A 330 -13.46 5.60 -9.68
C SER A 330 -14.40 4.46 -9.32
N ILE A 331 -14.99 3.88 -10.36
CA ILE A 331 -15.86 2.71 -10.33
C ILE A 331 -15.19 1.56 -11.10
N GLY A 332 -15.92 0.50 -11.48
CA GLY A 332 -15.39 -0.58 -12.32
C GLY A 332 -15.01 -1.86 -11.58
N GLY A 333 -15.35 -1.96 -10.29
CA GLY A 333 -15.13 -3.16 -9.47
C GLY A 333 -13.76 -3.21 -8.80
N SER A 334 -13.57 -4.21 -7.95
CA SER A 334 -12.36 -4.50 -7.17
C SER A 334 -11.77 -3.29 -6.40
N PRO A 335 -12.56 -2.62 -5.54
CA PRO A 335 -12.09 -1.47 -4.78
C PRO A 335 -11.02 -1.85 -3.76
N VAL A 336 -10.06 -0.96 -3.52
CA VAL A 336 -9.03 -1.12 -2.48
C VAL A 336 -8.90 0.17 -1.69
N LEU A 337 -8.95 0.04 -0.36
CA LEU A 337 -8.61 1.08 0.60
C LEU A 337 -7.21 0.85 1.18
N LEU A 338 -6.49 1.95 1.41
CA LEU A 338 -5.24 1.99 2.16
C LEU A 338 -5.35 3.03 3.28
N PRO A 339 -5.47 2.62 4.55
CA PRO A 339 -5.27 3.53 5.68
C PRO A 339 -3.79 3.92 5.78
N MET A 340 -3.52 5.22 5.85
CA MET A 340 -2.18 5.77 5.99
C MET A 340 -1.86 6.06 7.46
N PRO A 341 -0.59 5.97 7.90
CA PRO A 341 -0.22 6.23 9.30
C PRO A 341 -0.56 7.63 9.81
N ASP A 342 -0.71 8.61 8.91
CA ASP A 342 -1.07 9.98 9.23
C ASP A 342 -2.60 10.22 9.26
N GLY A 343 -3.39 9.15 9.24
CA GLY A 343 -4.85 9.17 9.31
C GLY A 343 -5.54 9.38 7.96
N ARG A 344 -4.80 9.64 6.88
CA ARG A 344 -5.40 9.70 5.54
C ARG A 344 -5.89 8.33 5.10
N ILE A 345 -6.83 8.33 4.16
CA ILE A 345 -7.28 7.10 3.48
C ILE A 345 -7.10 7.28 1.98
N VAL A 346 -6.47 6.31 1.33
CA VAL A 346 -6.30 6.27 -0.13
C VAL A 346 -7.22 5.20 -0.71
N TYR A 347 -7.82 5.50 -1.86
CA TYR A 347 -8.76 4.62 -2.55
C TYR A 347 -8.39 4.47 -4.02
N ASN A 348 -8.60 3.26 -4.58
CA ASN A 348 -8.71 3.03 -6.01
C ASN A 348 -9.72 1.92 -6.35
N ALA A 349 -10.09 1.84 -7.63
CA ALA A 349 -10.85 0.74 -8.23
C ALA A 349 -10.35 0.47 -9.66
N ALA A 350 -10.79 -0.63 -10.27
CA ALA A 350 -10.27 -1.08 -11.56
C ALA A 350 -10.58 -0.15 -12.75
N GLY A 351 -11.53 0.78 -12.62
CA GLY A 351 -11.88 1.71 -13.69
C GLY A 351 -10.90 2.87 -13.89
N SER A 352 -9.88 3.04 -13.03
CA SER A 352 -8.92 4.14 -13.17
C SER A 352 -7.49 3.77 -12.79
N GLY A 353 -6.55 4.45 -13.46
CA GLY A 353 -5.14 4.48 -13.07
C GLY A 353 -4.86 5.40 -11.89
N ASP A 354 -5.81 6.25 -11.52
CA ASP A 354 -5.64 7.28 -10.49
C ASP A 354 -5.98 6.75 -9.10
N VAL A 355 -5.69 7.53 -8.07
CA VAL A 355 -6.10 7.29 -6.69
C VAL A 355 -6.87 8.48 -6.14
N TRP A 356 -7.74 8.25 -5.17
CA TRP A 356 -8.43 9.30 -4.43
C TRP A 356 -7.96 9.29 -2.99
N VAL A 357 -7.66 10.47 -2.44
CA VAL A 357 -7.15 10.62 -1.07
C VAL A 357 -8.15 11.42 -0.25
N ASN A 358 -8.63 10.83 0.84
CA ASN A 358 -9.29 11.55 1.92
C ASN A 358 -8.22 12.10 2.86
N GLU A 359 -7.90 13.39 2.68
CA GLU A 359 -6.83 14.06 3.42
C GLU A 359 -7.12 14.20 4.92
N SER A 360 -8.40 14.16 5.31
CA SER A 360 -8.83 14.30 6.71
C SER A 360 -8.94 12.96 7.44
N GLY A 361 -9.10 11.86 6.69
CA GLY A 361 -9.48 10.56 7.23
C GLY A 361 -10.89 10.45 7.79
N LEU A 362 -11.67 11.54 7.82
CA LEU A 362 -13.02 11.55 8.39
C LEU A 362 -13.97 10.76 7.51
N SER A 363 -14.97 10.12 8.12
CA SER A 363 -16.05 9.43 7.40
C SER A 363 -16.83 10.34 6.43
N THR A 364 -16.86 11.65 6.70
CA THR A 364 -17.46 12.69 5.84
C THR A 364 -16.42 13.51 5.05
N GLY A 365 -15.19 13.03 5.02
CA GLY A 365 -14.05 13.74 4.42
C GLY A 365 -14.20 13.91 2.90
N THR A 366 -13.51 14.92 2.39
CA THR A 366 -13.43 15.17 0.94
C THR A 366 -12.32 14.34 0.31
N TRP A 367 -12.62 13.69 -0.80
CA TRP A 367 -11.73 12.82 -1.58
C TRP A 367 -11.18 13.55 -2.80
N LYS A 368 -9.86 13.62 -2.89
CA LYS A 368 -9.14 14.35 -3.94
C LYS A 368 -8.43 13.37 -4.88
N GLU A 369 -8.62 13.53 -6.18
CA GLU A 369 -7.99 12.69 -7.21
C GLU A 369 -6.50 13.04 -7.38
N TYR A 370 -5.66 12.03 -7.56
CA TYR A 370 -4.23 12.14 -7.86
C TYR A 370 -3.84 11.13 -8.95
N LYS A 371 -3.04 11.57 -9.93
CA LYS A 371 -2.48 10.66 -10.94
C LYS A 371 -1.48 9.70 -10.29
N THR A 372 -1.40 8.49 -10.85
CA THR A 372 -0.30 7.56 -10.57
C THR A 372 0.44 7.23 -11.88
N PRO A 373 1.71 6.80 -11.84
CA PRO A 373 2.48 6.52 -13.06
C PRO A 373 2.18 5.13 -13.64
N ILE A 374 1.14 4.45 -13.16
CA ILE A 374 0.75 3.11 -13.61
C ILE A 374 -0.73 3.03 -13.93
N ALA A 375 -1.05 2.22 -14.94
CA ALA A 375 -2.42 2.05 -15.42
C ALA A 375 -3.35 1.42 -14.35
N ALA A 376 -4.63 1.40 -14.69
CA ALA A 376 -5.64 0.66 -13.93
C ALA A 376 -5.33 -0.85 -13.92
N GLY A 377 -5.89 -1.56 -12.96
CA GLY A 377 -5.77 -3.02 -12.87
C GLY A 377 -6.76 -3.60 -11.87
N TYR A 378 -6.97 -4.91 -11.99
CA TYR A 378 -7.91 -5.61 -11.14
C TYR A 378 -7.31 -5.89 -9.75
N SER A 379 -8.07 -5.55 -8.71
CA SER A 379 -7.65 -5.59 -7.31
C SER A 379 -6.25 -4.98 -7.09
N ARG A 380 -5.99 -3.85 -7.78
CA ARG A 380 -4.69 -3.16 -7.78
C ARG A 380 -4.35 -2.69 -6.37
N THR A 381 -3.32 -3.31 -5.78
CA THR A 381 -2.94 -3.11 -4.38
C THR A 381 -2.16 -1.83 -4.17
N LEU A 382 -2.44 -1.18 -3.04
CA LEU A 382 -1.75 -0.02 -2.52
C LEU A 382 -1.04 -0.40 -1.22
N GLN A 383 0.24 -0.07 -1.09
CA GLN A 383 1.05 -0.33 0.10
C GLN A 383 1.80 0.93 0.50
N TYR A 384 1.54 1.46 1.69
CA TYR A 384 2.41 2.48 2.27
C TYR A 384 3.79 1.89 2.57
N VAL A 385 4.86 2.58 2.20
CA VAL A 385 6.24 2.14 2.44
C VAL A 385 6.85 3.03 3.52
N ASP A 386 6.82 2.53 4.76
CA ASP A 386 7.42 3.17 5.91
C ASP A 386 8.92 3.41 5.70
N GLY A 387 9.41 4.56 6.18
CA GLY A 387 10.75 5.06 5.93
C GLY A 387 10.95 5.75 4.58
N THR A 388 9.92 5.80 3.71
CA THR A 388 9.95 6.58 2.46
C THR A 388 8.85 7.63 2.35
N GLY A 389 7.72 7.46 3.04
CA GLY A 389 6.52 8.27 2.88
C GLY A 389 5.76 8.06 1.55
N ARG A 390 6.16 7.07 0.73
CA ARG A 390 5.55 6.79 -0.59
C ARG A 390 4.53 5.64 -0.52
N VAL A 391 3.71 5.53 -1.58
CA VAL A 391 2.81 4.40 -1.80
C VAL A 391 3.32 3.56 -2.98
N LEU A 392 3.64 2.29 -2.71
CA LEU A 392 3.87 1.26 -3.72
C LEU A 392 2.53 0.79 -4.28
N ILE A 393 2.46 0.66 -5.60
CA ILE A 393 1.29 0.16 -6.32
C ILE A 393 1.70 -1.09 -7.08
N LEU A 394 1.01 -2.21 -6.85
CA LEU A 394 1.17 -3.43 -7.64
C LEU A 394 -0.02 -3.63 -8.57
N GLN A 395 0.26 -3.96 -9.83
CA GLN A 395 -0.76 -4.02 -10.88
C GLN A 395 -0.58 -5.27 -11.76
N ALA A 396 -1.70 -5.92 -12.07
CA ALA A 396 -1.82 -6.94 -13.11
C ALA A 396 -3.08 -6.66 -13.95
N SER A 397 -3.07 -7.11 -15.21
CA SER A 397 -4.14 -6.84 -16.17
C SER A 397 -5.24 -7.91 -16.09
N TRP A 398 -6.50 -7.49 -16.07
CA TRP A 398 -7.68 -8.37 -16.11
C TRP A 398 -8.07 -8.86 -17.51
N SER A 399 -7.36 -8.43 -18.56
CA SER A 399 -7.67 -8.90 -19.92
C SER A 399 -7.73 -10.44 -19.94
N GLY A 400 -8.79 -11.04 -20.49
CA GLY A 400 -8.98 -12.49 -20.54
C GLY A 400 -7.96 -13.27 -21.39
N THR A 401 -6.93 -12.59 -21.87
CA THR A 401 -5.74 -13.16 -22.56
C THR A 401 -4.43 -12.81 -21.83
N SER A 402 -4.51 -12.13 -20.67
CA SER A 402 -3.33 -11.68 -19.93
C SER A 402 -2.68 -12.85 -19.21
N VAL A 403 -1.36 -12.87 -19.32
CA VAL A 403 -0.46 -13.80 -18.62
C VAL A 403 0.43 -13.03 -17.64
N GLY A 404 -0.08 -11.92 -17.07
CA GLY A 404 0.73 -10.93 -16.37
C GLY A 404 1.31 -9.88 -17.34
N PRO A 405 2.47 -9.25 -17.04
CA PRO A 405 3.29 -9.39 -15.83
C PRO A 405 2.64 -8.75 -14.58
N VAL A 406 3.21 -9.02 -13.40
CA VAL A 406 3.01 -8.16 -12.23
C VAL A 406 3.96 -6.96 -12.33
N LYS A 407 3.35 -5.79 -12.54
CA LYS A 407 4.03 -4.50 -12.63
C LYS A 407 3.97 -3.79 -11.28
N TYR A 408 4.88 -2.85 -11.09
CA TYR A 408 4.91 -1.98 -9.92
C TYR A 408 5.22 -0.55 -10.32
N ALA A 409 4.80 0.36 -9.48
CA ALA A 409 5.10 1.79 -9.54
C ALA A 409 5.05 2.35 -8.11
N GLU A 410 5.62 3.53 -7.93
CA GLU A 410 5.48 4.29 -6.69
C GLU A 410 4.78 5.60 -6.99
N VAL A 411 4.02 6.10 -6.03
CA VAL A 411 3.47 7.46 -6.06
C VAL A 411 3.74 8.15 -4.75
N ASP A 412 4.17 9.40 -4.83
CA ASP A 412 4.24 10.29 -3.67
C ASP A 412 2.92 11.07 -3.57
N LEU A 413 2.31 11.05 -2.39
CA LEU A 413 1.06 11.75 -2.10
C LEU A 413 1.28 12.92 -1.12
N GLY A 414 2.51 13.43 -1.07
CA GLY A 414 2.97 14.40 -0.09
C GLY A 414 3.40 13.72 1.20
N ARG A 415 4.25 14.42 1.97
CA ARG A 415 4.84 13.94 3.23
C ARG A 415 5.80 12.76 3.05
N SER A 416 6.57 12.75 1.97
CA SER A 416 7.81 11.98 1.82
C SER A 416 8.69 12.07 3.07
N ASP A 417 9.32 10.97 3.43
CA ASP A 417 10.25 10.95 4.57
C ASP A 417 11.57 11.63 4.20
N GLY A 418 12.03 12.50 5.10
CA GLY A 418 13.31 13.20 4.96
C GLY A 418 13.19 14.73 4.91
N ALA A 419 14.26 15.37 4.44
CA ALA A 419 14.37 16.82 4.46
C ALA A 419 13.46 17.47 3.40
N TYR A 420 12.88 18.60 3.79
CA TYR A 420 12.18 19.51 2.89
C TYR A 420 12.95 20.82 2.77
N TYR A 421 12.83 21.47 1.62
CA TYR A 421 13.52 22.71 1.33
C TYR A 421 12.53 23.76 0.79
N SER A 422 12.76 25.00 1.20
CA SER A 422 12.27 26.17 0.49
C SER A 422 13.32 26.58 -0.55
N LEU A 423 12.92 26.74 -1.80
CA LEU A 423 13.82 27.21 -2.87
C LEU A 423 13.69 28.71 -3.01
N VAL A 424 14.62 29.47 -2.43
CA VAL A 424 14.64 30.93 -2.44
C VAL A 424 15.36 31.43 -3.69
N ASN A 425 14.67 32.22 -4.51
CA ASN A 425 15.23 32.84 -5.70
C ASN A 425 16.06 34.09 -5.34
N ARG A 426 17.32 34.17 -5.80
CA ARG A 426 18.22 35.27 -5.43
C ARG A 426 17.74 36.64 -5.91
N LEU A 427 17.21 36.71 -7.13
CA LEU A 427 16.80 37.99 -7.73
C LEU A 427 15.58 38.59 -7.03
N THR A 428 14.60 37.75 -6.69
CA THR A 428 13.30 38.22 -6.17
C THR A 428 13.18 38.12 -4.65
N GLY A 429 14.02 37.32 -3.99
CA GLY A 429 13.88 36.97 -2.57
C GLY A 429 12.67 36.09 -2.25
N GLN A 430 11.92 35.65 -3.27
CA GLN A 430 10.71 34.84 -3.14
C GLN A 430 11.01 33.36 -3.31
N VAL A 431 10.08 32.52 -2.85
CA VAL A 431 10.22 31.06 -2.89
C VAL A 431 9.40 30.43 -4.01
N LEU A 432 9.90 29.31 -4.54
CA LEU A 432 9.13 28.43 -5.41
C LEU A 432 7.91 27.89 -4.67
N ALA A 433 6.73 28.09 -5.26
CA ALA A 433 5.46 27.67 -4.70
C ALA A 433 4.53 27.13 -5.78
N THR A 434 3.54 26.37 -5.36
CA THR A 434 2.36 26.09 -6.17
C THR A 434 1.38 27.25 -6.07
N ALA A 435 0.63 27.51 -7.15
CA ALA A 435 -0.45 28.49 -7.13
C ALA A 435 -1.54 28.07 -6.13
N SER A 436 -2.28 29.04 -5.59
CA SER A 436 -3.26 28.80 -4.53
C SER A 436 -4.27 27.70 -4.89
N GLY A 437 -4.45 26.74 -3.98
CA GLY A 437 -5.35 25.60 -4.15
C GLY A 437 -4.87 24.51 -5.11
N LYS A 438 -3.68 24.65 -5.72
CA LYS A 438 -3.13 23.67 -6.68
C LYS A 438 -2.19 22.71 -5.95
N THR A 439 -2.69 21.51 -5.61
CA THR A 439 -1.90 20.46 -4.92
C THR A 439 -1.85 19.14 -5.69
N GLN A 440 -2.51 19.06 -6.85
CA GLN A 440 -2.61 17.85 -7.67
C GLN A 440 -1.92 18.10 -9.01
N ASP A 441 -1.90 17.08 -9.85
CA ASP A 441 -1.52 17.22 -11.25
C ASP A 441 -2.25 18.39 -11.92
N ALA A 442 -1.52 19.15 -12.74
CA ALA A 442 -2.03 20.38 -13.32
C ALA A 442 -3.30 20.16 -14.17
N ASN A 443 -3.44 19.01 -14.83
CA ASN A 443 -4.67 18.67 -15.58
C ASN A 443 -5.89 18.43 -14.68
N LEU A 444 -5.71 18.02 -13.42
CA LEU A 444 -6.80 17.87 -12.45
C LEU A 444 -7.19 19.21 -11.83
N THR A 445 -6.38 20.26 -12.04
CA THR A 445 -6.58 21.57 -11.43
C THR A 445 -6.70 22.68 -12.48
N GLY A 446 -7.50 22.44 -13.52
CA GLY A 446 -7.82 23.44 -14.55
C GLY A 446 -6.89 23.43 -15.76
N ASN A 447 -5.93 22.50 -15.80
CA ASN A 447 -5.05 22.25 -16.94
C ASN A 447 -4.24 23.48 -17.39
N THR A 448 -3.62 24.14 -16.41
CA THR A 448 -2.77 25.33 -16.61
C THR A 448 -1.47 25.21 -15.82
N PRO A 449 -0.36 25.83 -16.28
CA PRO A 449 0.86 25.93 -15.47
C PRO A 449 0.60 26.62 -14.13
N ASP A 450 1.15 26.05 -13.06
CA ASP A 450 0.78 26.39 -11.69
C ASP A 450 1.98 26.58 -10.74
N LEU A 451 3.21 26.64 -11.25
CA LEU A 451 4.39 26.99 -10.44
C LEU A 451 4.68 28.50 -10.52
N VAL A 452 4.76 29.11 -9.36
CA VAL A 452 4.91 30.57 -9.19
C VAL A 452 5.98 30.90 -8.15
N LEU A 453 6.42 32.15 -8.16
CA LEU A 453 7.13 32.75 -7.03
C LEU A 453 6.12 33.37 -6.06
N SER A 454 6.35 33.22 -4.76
CA SER A 454 5.53 33.86 -3.72
C SER A 454 6.38 34.25 -2.51
N ALA A 455 5.86 35.15 -1.68
CA ALA A 455 6.51 35.49 -0.41
C ALA A 455 6.63 34.23 0.47
N ALA A 456 7.77 34.09 1.15
CA ALA A 456 8.02 32.95 2.01
C ALA A 456 7.01 32.90 3.18
N ASP A 457 6.41 31.74 3.37
CA ASP A 457 5.50 31.40 4.45
C ASP A 457 6.00 30.11 5.10
N SER A 458 6.38 30.18 6.38
CA SER A 458 6.94 29.05 7.14
C SER A 458 5.94 27.89 7.32
N THR A 459 4.64 28.15 7.14
CA THR A 459 3.55 27.18 7.36
C THR A 459 3.00 26.56 6.07
N ALA A 460 3.30 27.16 4.91
CA ALA A 460 2.76 26.72 3.62
C ALA A 460 3.45 25.45 3.10
N ALA A 461 2.78 24.30 3.18
CA ALA A 461 3.26 23.04 2.60
C ALA A 461 3.50 23.14 1.08
N THR A 462 2.78 24.02 0.37
CA THR A 462 2.95 24.26 -1.07
C THR A 462 4.29 24.90 -1.44
N GLN A 463 5.04 25.41 -0.46
CA GLN A 463 6.36 26.01 -0.64
C GLN A 463 7.51 25.07 -0.25
N ARG A 464 7.19 23.80 0.07
CA ARG A 464 8.15 22.81 0.55
C ARG A 464 8.37 21.71 -0.45
N TRP A 465 9.64 21.49 -0.77
CA TRP A 465 10.07 20.58 -1.81
C TRP A 465 11.02 19.55 -1.23
N HIS A 466 10.67 18.28 -1.40
CA HIS A 466 11.55 17.15 -1.11
C HIS A 466 12.35 16.84 -2.37
N LEU A 467 13.67 16.81 -2.25
CA LEU A 467 14.56 16.49 -3.37
C LEU A 467 14.85 14.99 -3.39
N THR A 468 14.35 14.31 -4.40
CA THR A 468 14.54 12.87 -4.58
C THR A 468 15.60 12.61 -5.66
N ALA A 469 16.61 11.82 -5.35
CA ALA A 469 17.65 11.45 -6.32
C ALA A 469 17.08 10.54 -7.44
N LYS A 470 17.50 10.81 -8.67
CA LYS A 470 17.27 9.99 -9.87
C LYS A 470 18.61 9.80 -10.59
N GLY A 471 19.44 8.88 -10.08
CA GLY A 471 20.84 8.77 -10.49
C GLY A 471 21.62 10.05 -10.14
N SER A 472 22.21 10.72 -11.12
CA SER A 472 22.90 12.00 -10.92
C SER A 472 21.98 13.24 -10.97
N ASN A 473 20.68 13.04 -11.23
CA ASN A 473 19.67 14.10 -11.30
C ASN A 473 18.80 14.09 -10.04
N VAL A 474 17.91 15.06 -9.93
CA VAL A 474 16.91 15.16 -8.87
C VAL A 474 15.51 15.42 -9.45
N THR A 475 14.49 14.94 -8.76
CA THR A 475 13.11 15.44 -8.87
C THR A 475 12.77 16.24 -7.60
N LEU A 476 11.87 17.22 -7.72
CA LEU A 476 11.44 18.07 -6.61
C LEU A 476 9.96 17.79 -6.34
N LEU A 477 9.65 17.07 -5.26
CA LEU A 477 8.30 16.65 -4.88
C LEU A 477 7.69 17.62 -3.87
N ASN A 478 6.49 18.13 -4.14
CA ASN A 478 5.83 19.09 -3.26
C ASN A 478 5.25 18.44 -2.00
N LYS A 479 5.44 19.03 -0.81
CA LYS A 479 4.89 18.48 0.45
C LYS A 479 3.36 18.41 0.48
N ALA A 480 2.67 19.30 -0.23
CA ALA A 480 1.20 19.39 -0.18
C ALA A 480 0.47 18.32 -1.01
N GLY A 481 1.16 17.62 -1.92
CA GLY A 481 0.51 16.59 -2.74
C GLY A 481 1.45 15.66 -3.51
N GLY A 482 2.75 15.70 -3.25
CA GLY A 482 3.73 14.78 -3.80
C GLY A 482 4.00 14.92 -5.30
N ARG A 483 3.52 16.00 -5.91
CA ARG A 483 3.71 16.25 -7.34
C ARG A 483 5.10 16.83 -7.59
N SER A 484 5.71 16.38 -8.68
CA SER A 484 7.01 16.85 -9.14
C SER A 484 6.92 18.17 -9.90
N VAL A 485 7.97 18.98 -9.82
CA VAL A 485 8.17 20.13 -10.72
C VAL A 485 8.50 19.65 -12.13
N ALA A 486 7.59 19.87 -13.08
CA ALA A 486 7.77 19.52 -14.48
C ALA A 486 7.75 20.73 -15.41
N ILE A 487 8.36 20.55 -16.59
CA ILE A 487 8.22 21.47 -17.72
C ILE A 487 6.84 21.27 -18.34
N TRP A 488 6.05 22.35 -18.43
CA TRP A 488 4.71 22.31 -19.03
C TRP A 488 4.76 21.72 -20.45
N THR A 489 3.76 20.89 -20.78
CA THR A 489 3.66 20.12 -22.03
C THR A 489 4.85 19.21 -22.36
N GLY A 490 5.77 18.97 -21.42
CA GLY A 490 6.97 18.14 -21.65
C GLY A 490 7.89 18.67 -22.75
N THR A 491 7.82 19.96 -23.10
CA THR A 491 8.59 20.57 -24.20
C THR A 491 9.53 21.64 -23.65
N ALA A 492 10.83 21.37 -23.61
CA ALA A 492 11.82 22.27 -23.01
C ALA A 492 12.32 23.35 -24.01
N THR A 493 11.52 24.41 -24.18
CA THR A 493 11.86 25.64 -24.92
C THR A 493 11.99 26.84 -23.98
N ALA A 494 12.81 27.84 -24.34
CA ALA A 494 12.96 29.03 -23.52
C ALA A 494 11.62 29.79 -23.37
N GLY A 495 11.29 30.19 -22.14
CA GLY A 495 10.03 30.80 -21.77
C GLY A 495 8.93 29.80 -21.38
N GLN A 496 9.14 28.49 -21.57
CA GLN A 496 8.16 27.49 -21.17
C GLN A 496 7.95 27.52 -19.65
N LYS A 497 6.69 27.56 -19.23
CA LYS A 497 6.30 27.58 -17.81
C LYS A 497 6.44 26.21 -17.15
N LEU A 498 6.46 26.19 -15.83
CA LEU A 498 6.49 24.96 -15.04
C LEU A 498 5.12 24.63 -14.44
N ALA A 499 4.89 23.34 -14.22
CA ALA A 499 3.65 22.78 -13.71
C ALA A 499 3.90 21.59 -12.75
N GLN A 500 2.90 21.24 -11.95
CA GLN A 500 2.92 20.05 -11.10
C GLN A 500 2.43 18.81 -11.83
N TRP A 501 3.19 17.72 -11.75
CA TRP A 501 2.82 16.43 -12.33
C TRP A 501 3.34 15.27 -11.48
N VAL A 502 2.65 14.13 -11.52
CA VAL A 502 3.12 12.86 -10.96
C VAL A 502 4.55 12.56 -11.42
N ASP A 503 5.40 12.10 -10.50
CA ASP A 503 6.75 11.64 -10.83
C ASP A 503 6.66 10.28 -11.53
N ASP A 504 6.69 10.30 -12.86
CA ASP A 504 6.70 9.13 -13.74
C ASP A 504 8.12 8.74 -14.20
N GLY A 505 9.15 9.41 -13.65
CA GLY A 505 10.54 9.23 -14.05
C GLY A 505 10.92 9.87 -15.39
N ALA A 506 10.01 10.56 -16.09
CA ALA A 506 10.32 11.20 -17.36
C ALA A 506 11.26 12.41 -17.19
N THR A 507 12.04 12.69 -18.23
CA THR A 507 13.15 13.68 -18.18
C THR A 507 12.67 15.14 -18.13
N ASP A 508 11.40 15.42 -18.43
CA ASP A 508 10.77 16.74 -18.27
C ASP A 508 10.54 17.14 -16.80
N LYS A 509 10.65 16.17 -15.87
CA LYS A 509 10.51 16.35 -14.42
C LYS A 509 11.84 16.26 -13.67
N GLN A 510 12.91 15.92 -14.38
CA GLN A 510 14.24 15.76 -13.80
C GLN A 510 15.11 17.00 -14.02
N TRP A 511 15.89 17.32 -12.99
CA TRP A 511 16.76 18.49 -12.95
C TRP A 511 18.18 18.07 -12.55
N THR A 512 19.18 18.61 -13.22
CA THR A 512 20.57 18.55 -12.74
C THR A 512 20.83 19.75 -11.85
N GLN A 513 21.20 19.51 -10.59
CA GLN A 513 21.66 20.57 -9.69
C GLN A 513 23.10 20.97 -10.06
N VAL A 514 23.30 22.22 -10.42
CA VAL A 514 24.60 22.78 -10.84
C VAL A 514 24.98 23.90 -9.88
N SER A 515 26.22 23.94 -9.40
CA SER A 515 26.68 25.05 -8.56
C SER A 515 26.58 26.40 -9.31
N SER A 516 26.09 27.42 -8.62
CA SER A 516 26.14 28.79 -9.14
C SER A 516 27.55 29.37 -8.98
N SER A 517 27.86 30.41 -9.75
CA SER A 517 29.06 31.25 -9.52
C SER A 517 28.97 32.04 -8.20
N THR A 518 27.77 32.15 -7.62
CA THR A 518 27.56 32.75 -6.30
C THR A 518 27.52 31.66 -5.24
N SER A 519 28.44 31.77 -4.27
CA SER A 519 28.54 30.83 -3.16
C SER A 519 27.20 30.65 -2.43
N GLY A 520 26.82 29.40 -2.14
CA GLY A 520 25.56 29.06 -1.47
C GLY A 520 24.31 28.99 -2.37
N TYR A 521 24.45 29.23 -3.68
CA TYR A 521 23.36 29.12 -4.64
C TYR A 521 23.62 28.02 -5.67
N TYR A 522 22.52 27.50 -6.22
CA TYR A 522 22.51 26.48 -7.26
C TYR A 522 21.63 26.92 -8.44
N LYS A 523 21.92 26.39 -9.61
CA LYS A 523 21.03 26.40 -10.76
C LYS A 523 20.41 25.02 -10.93
N LEU A 524 19.13 24.97 -11.29
CA LEU A 524 18.45 23.73 -11.67
C LEU A 524 18.36 23.67 -13.19
N ARG A 525 19.22 22.85 -13.80
CA ARG A 525 19.31 22.68 -15.26
C ARG A 525 18.35 21.58 -15.71
N SER A 526 17.59 21.82 -16.77
CA SER A 526 16.71 20.79 -17.34
C SER A 526 17.52 19.60 -17.86
N VAL A 527 17.09 18.39 -17.55
CA VAL A 527 17.66 17.16 -18.14
C VAL A 527 17.18 17.01 -19.59
N LEU A 528 15.94 17.37 -19.89
CA LEU A 528 15.36 17.31 -21.23
C LEU A 528 16.04 18.26 -22.22
N ASN A 529 16.49 19.45 -21.77
CA ASN A 529 17.30 20.37 -22.57
C ASN A 529 18.35 21.07 -21.69
N THR A 530 19.59 20.60 -21.79
CA THR A 530 20.71 21.06 -20.96
C THR A 530 21.14 22.51 -21.22
N SER A 531 20.59 23.18 -22.23
CA SER A 531 20.82 24.62 -22.45
C SER A 531 19.89 25.51 -21.60
N LEU A 532 18.93 24.92 -20.90
CA LEU A 532 17.88 25.66 -20.17
C LEU A 532 17.90 25.41 -18.66
N TYR A 533 17.55 26.45 -17.90
CA TYR A 533 17.58 26.47 -16.43
C TYR A 533 16.27 27.00 -15.86
N MET A 534 15.84 26.46 -14.72
CA MET A 534 14.70 26.97 -13.95
C MET A 534 14.93 28.45 -13.58
N THR A 535 13.98 29.30 -13.96
CA THR A 535 14.12 30.75 -13.97
C THR A 535 12.90 31.41 -13.31
N GLY A 536 13.16 32.22 -12.28
CA GLY A 536 12.17 33.07 -11.62
C GLY A 536 12.57 34.54 -11.75
N SER A 537 12.05 35.23 -12.77
CA SER A 537 12.47 36.60 -13.11
C SER A 537 11.60 37.71 -12.53
N THR A 538 10.42 37.38 -12.00
CA THR A 538 9.42 38.36 -11.56
C THR A 538 8.77 37.92 -10.25
N ALA A 539 8.77 38.79 -9.24
CA ALA A 539 8.08 38.53 -7.98
C ALA A 539 6.58 38.31 -8.23
N GLY A 540 5.99 37.26 -7.65
CA GLY A 540 4.60 36.84 -7.90
C GLY A 540 4.37 36.19 -9.27
N GLY A 541 5.41 36.09 -10.11
CA GLY A 541 5.31 35.62 -11.48
C GLY A 541 5.38 34.09 -11.62
N SER A 542 5.06 33.60 -12.81
CA SER A 542 5.27 32.19 -13.17
C SER A 542 6.76 31.85 -13.22
N VAL A 543 7.10 30.62 -12.83
CA VAL A 543 8.44 30.06 -13.02
C VAL A 543 8.53 29.41 -14.40
N THR A 544 9.64 29.66 -15.10
CA THR A 544 9.88 29.18 -16.47
C THR A 544 11.22 28.46 -16.59
N VAL A 545 11.55 27.98 -17.78
CA VAL A 545 12.92 27.64 -18.18
C VAL A 545 13.48 28.66 -19.16
N ALA A 546 14.75 29.03 -19.03
CA ALA A 546 15.41 29.98 -19.94
C ALA A 546 16.89 29.64 -20.15
N ALA A 547 17.50 30.20 -21.20
CA ALA A 547 18.95 30.10 -21.42
C ALA A 547 19.73 30.71 -20.24
N SER A 548 20.96 30.27 -20.03
CA SER A 548 21.78 30.72 -18.88
C SER A 548 21.95 32.24 -18.84
N THR A 549 21.68 32.85 -17.68
CA THR A 549 21.93 34.26 -17.34
C THR A 549 22.66 34.37 -16.00
N THR A 550 23.15 35.57 -15.64
CA THR A 550 23.84 35.89 -14.38
C THR A 550 23.11 36.91 -13.52
N ASP A 551 21.93 37.35 -13.94
CA ASP A 551 21.10 38.34 -13.22
C ASP A 551 20.54 37.86 -11.86
N GLY A 552 20.70 36.57 -11.54
CA GLY A 552 20.23 35.95 -10.30
C GLY A 552 18.86 35.32 -10.37
N SER A 553 18.14 35.45 -11.49
CA SER A 553 16.83 34.81 -11.69
C SER A 553 16.90 33.28 -11.74
N GLN A 554 18.09 32.72 -11.95
CA GLN A 554 18.36 31.27 -12.01
C GLN A 554 19.11 30.74 -10.79
N ASP A 555 19.44 31.62 -9.84
CA ASP A 555 20.21 31.26 -8.66
C ASP A 555 19.25 30.98 -7.50
N TRP A 556 19.20 29.72 -7.09
CA TRP A 556 18.31 29.19 -6.06
C TRP A 556 19.11 28.79 -4.83
N GLN A 557 18.73 29.34 -3.68
CA GLN A 557 19.21 28.87 -2.39
C GLN A 557 18.24 27.80 -1.88
N LEU A 558 18.78 26.62 -1.58
CA LEU A 558 18.01 25.56 -0.93
C LEU A 558 18.10 25.81 0.57
N VAL A 559 17.04 26.38 1.14
CA VAL A 559 16.92 26.58 2.58
C VAL A 559 16.19 25.37 3.14
N GLN A 560 16.91 24.51 3.84
CA GLN A 560 16.29 23.37 4.50
C GLN A 560 15.30 23.88 5.53
N ASP A 561 14.08 23.33 5.50
CA ASP A 561 13.14 23.53 6.59
C ASP A 561 13.78 23.04 7.89
N PRO A 562 13.50 23.70 9.02
CA PRO A 562 13.82 23.11 10.31
C PRO A 562 13.26 21.68 10.30
N LEU A 563 14.12 20.69 10.58
CA LEU A 563 13.63 19.35 10.90
C LEU A 563 12.54 19.50 11.97
N PRO A 564 11.50 18.65 12.00
CA PRO A 564 10.43 18.75 13.00
C PRO A 564 11.05 18.98 14.38
N THR A 565 10.90 20.20 14.90
CA THR A 565 11.59 20.62 16.11
C THR A 565 10.69 20.37 17.30
N ASP A 566 11.30 19.87 18.38
CA ASP A 566 10.66 19.32 19.57
C ASP A 566 9.97 17.96 19.38
N ALA A 567 10.28 17.24 18.29
CA ALA A 567 9.95 15.82 18.21
C ALA A 567 10.86 15.05 19.17
N THR A 568 10.26 14.47 20.21
CA THR A 568 10.88 13.40 20.98
C THR A 568 10.74 12.10 20.21
N PHE A 569 11.85 11.43 19.93
CA PHE A 569 11.87 10.13 19.29
C PHE A 569 12.82 9.19 20.01
N THR A 570 12.71 7.90 19.70
CA THR A 570 13.67 6.89 20.14
C THR A 570 14.54 6.50 18.95
N LEU A 571 15.86 6.54 19.11
CA LEU A 571 16.78 6.12 18.05
C LEU A 571 17.00 4.61 18.17
N LYS A 572 16.40 3.83 17.27
CA LYS A 572 16.49 2.36 17.24
C LYS A 572 17.47 1.91 16.15
N GLY A 573 18.38 1.00 16.49
CA GLY A 573 19.25 0.37 15.50
C GLY A 573 18.45 -0.57 14.62
N SER A 574 18.49 -0.37 13.30
CA SER A 574 17.73 -1.15 12.32
C SER A 574 18.04 -2.66 12.39
N TYR A 575 19.29 -3.04 12.62
CA TYR A 575 19.70 -4.45 12.68
C TYR A 575 19.46 -5.12 14.04
N SER A 576 19.62 -4.39 15.13
CA SER A 576 19.53 -4.97 16.48
C SER A 576 18.14 -4.85 17.10
N GLY A 577 17.31 -3.94 16.58
CA GLY A 577 16.06 -3.54 17.21
C GLY A 577 16.22 -2.88 18.58
N ARG A 578 17.45 -2.51 18.98
CA ARG A 578 17.77 -1.93 20.29
C ARG A 578 17.94 -0.41 20.20
N CYS A 579 17.70 0.28 21.31
CA CYS A 579 17.62 1.73 21.37
C CYS A 579 18.93 2.35 21.84
N LEU A 580 19.24 3.55 21.35
CA LEU A 580 20.29 4.40 21.90
C LEU A 580 19.90 4.82 23.31
N ASP A 581 20.75 4.48 24.27
CA ASP A 581 20.47 4.61 25.69
C ASP A 581 21.60 5.35 26.39
N VAL A 582 21.25 6.28 27.27
CA VAL A 582 22.20 6.84 28.24
C VAL A 582 22.14 5.98 29.50
N PRO A 583 23.21 5.24 29.88
CA PRO A 583 23.18 4.37 31.05
C PRO A 583 22.71 5.12 32.31
N SER A 584 21.56 4.70 32.86
CA SER A 584 20.92 5.33 34.03
C SER A 584 20.69 6.86 33.89
N GLY A 585 20.67 7.41 32.68
CA GLY A 585 20.56 8.85 32.42
C GLY A 585 21.74 9.68 32.94
N GLN A 586 22.89 9.04 33.24
CA GLN A 586 24.03 9.72 33.87
C GLN A 586 24.77 10.65 32.90
N THR A 587 25.44 11.65 33.44
CA THR A 587 26.26 12.61 32.68
C THR A 587 27.72 12.17 32.70
N GLY A 588 28.42 12.31 31.58
CA GLY A 588 29.81 11.90 31.41
C GLY A 588 29.99 10.42 31.08
N VAL A 589 28.90 9.65 31.00
CA VAL A 589 28.97 8.24 30.61
C VAL A 589 28.81 8.10 29.10
N GLN A 590 29.48 7.09 28.56
CA GLN A 590 29.33 6.68 27.17
C GLN A 590 27.91 6.16 26.93
N VAL A 591 27.27 6.60 25.86
CA VAL A 591 25.97 6.03 25.44
C VAL A 591 26.13 4.59 24.98
N GLN A 592 25.08 3.80 25.15
CA GLN A 592 25.05 2.38 24.83
C GLN A 592 23.88 2.05 23.90
N ILE A 593 23.88 0.83 23.40
CA ILE A 593 22.74 0.24 22.69
C ILE A 593 22.09 -0.75 23.66
N TYR A 594 20.84 -0.51 24.04
CA TYR A 594 20.14 -1.26 25.09
C TYR A 594 18.70 -1.59 24.69
N ASP A 595 18.05 -2.49 25.42
CA ASP A 595 16.65 -2.84 25.15
C ASP A 595 15.76 -1.61 25.26
N CYS A 596 14.87 -1.47 24.29
CA CYS A 596 13.95 -0.35 24.20
C CYS A 596 12.95 -0.43 25.35
N SER A 597 13.03 0.52 26.28
CA SER A 597 12.21 0.59 27.49
C SER A 597 11.24 1.77 27.47
N GLY A 598 11.40 2.72 26.54
CA GLY A 598 10.60 3.95 26.47
C GLY A 598 10.94 4.97 27.57
N ASN A 599 11.98 4.72 28.37
CA ASN A 599 12.40 5.61 29.44
C ASN A 599 13.01 6.92 28.92
N ALA A 600 12.98 7.96 29.75
CA ALA A 600 13.51 9.29 29.41
C ALA A 600 15.00 9.32 29.04
N ASN A 601 15.78 8.30 29.43
CA ASN A 601 17.19 8.15 29.06
C ASN A 601 17.39 7.53 27.65
N GLN A 602 16.30 7.16 26.97
CA GLN A 602 16.25 6.70 25.58
C GLN A 602 15.45 7.65 24.68
N THR A 603 14.79 8.64 25.27
CA THR A 603 14.05 9.68 24.56
C THR A 603 15.00 10.79 24.11
N ILE A 604 15.15 10.93 22.79
CA ILE A 604 15.98 11.95 22.17
C ILE A 604 15.11 13.09 21.68
N THR A 605 15.49 14.32 22.02
CA THR A 605 14.91 15.54 21.49
C THR A 605 15.89 16.19 20.54
N GLN A 606 15.50 16.41 19.29
CA GLN A 606 16.30 17.22 18.38
C GLN A 606 15.88 18.68 18.45
N THR A 607 16.86 19.58 18.60
CA THR A 607 16.62 21.02 18.71
C THR A 607 16.77 21.76 17.38
N THR A 608 16.25 22.98 17.32
CA THR A 608 16.43 23.93 16.20
C THR A 608 17.90 24.24 15.90
N ALA A 609 18.80 24.09 16.88
CA ALA A 609 20.24 24.25 16.70
C ALA A 609 20.95 22.99 16.16
N GLY A 610 20.19 21.92 15.86
CA GLY A 610 20.74 20.64 15.37
C GLY A 610 21.38 19.77 16.46
N GLU A 611 21.19 20.12 17.74
CA GLU A 611 21.64 19.30 18.88
C GLU A 611 20.68 18.14 19.13
N LEU A 612 21.23 16.97 19.48
CA LEU A 612 20.46 15.85 20.03
C LEU A 612 20.54 15.90 21.56
N ARG A 613 19.40 15.94 22.22
CA ARG A 613 19.30 16.06 23.68
C ARG A 613 18.62 14.87 24.31
N VAL A 614 19.11 14.47 25.48
CA VAL A 614 18.47 13.51 26.39
C VAL A 614 18.35 14.19 27.74
N SER A 615 17.13 14.28 28.28
CA SER A 615 16.85 14.92 29.58
C SER A 615 17.48 16.32 29.72
N GLY A 616 17.41 17.16 28.67
CA GLY A 616 17.92 18.53 28.66
C GLY A 616 19.44 18.69 28.51
N LYS A 617 20.19 17.58 28.33
CA LYS A 617 21.64 17.55 28.10
C LYS A 617 21.94 17.06 26.69
N CYS A 618 23.11 17.38 26.17
CA CYS A 618 23.48 17.10 24.78
C CYS A 618 24.24 15.77 24.65
N LEU A 619 23.94 15.01 23.60
CA LEU A 619 24.81 13.94 23.14
C LEU A 619 26.04 14.57 22.48
N ALA A 620 27.23 14.26 23.00
CA ALA A 620 28.46 14.97 22.68
C ALA A 620 29.65 14.02 22.48
N ALA A 621 30.56 14.37 21.58
CA ALA A 621 31.86 13.70 21.49
C ALA A 621 32.68 13.97 22.76
N ASP A 622 33.22 12.91 23.35
CA ASP A 622 34.05 13.00 24.56
C ASP A 622 35.28 13.89 24.32
N GLY A 623 35.57 14.78 25.25
CA GLY A 623 36.65 15.77 25.14
C GLY A 623 36.54 16.73 23.94
N ASP A 624 35.37 16.85 23.29
CA ASP A 624 35.19 17.54 22.01
C ASP A 624 36.06 16.96 20.87
N GLY A 625 36.41 15.67 20.96
CA GLY A 625 37.25 15.00 19.97
C GLY A 625 36.58 14.89 18.59
N THR A 626 37.39 15.03 17.53
CA THR A 626 36.95 14.94 16.13
C THR A 626 37.54 13.73 15.40
N THR A 627 38.28 12.87 16.12
CA THR A 627 38.94 11.69 15.54
C THR A 627 37.99 10.50 15.52
N ALA A 628 38.07 9.66 14.49
CA ALA A 628 37.30 8.41 14.42
C ALA A 628 37.55 7.53 15.66
N GLY A 629 36.47 6.98 16.22
CA GLY A 629 36.51 6.23 17.48
C GLY A 629 36.32 7.07 18.74
N THR A 630 36.21 8.40 18.64
CA THR A 630 35.80 9.24 19.78
C THR A 630 34.43 8.81 20.27
N LYS A 631 34.31 8.60 21.58
CA LYS A 631 33.07 8.11 22.22
C LYS A 631 32.00 9.19 22.26
N LEU A 632 30.75 8.77 22.12
CA LEU A 632 29.58 9.64 22.33
C LEU A 632 29.15 9.53 23.82
N ILE A 633 29.01 10.66 24.50
CA ILE A 633 28.66 10.77 25.92
C ILE A 633 27.45 11.71 26.12
N LEU A 634 26.77 11.63 27.26
CA LEU A 634 25.80 12.67 27.66
C LEU A 634 26.53 13.78 28.43
N TRP A 635 26.45 15.03 27.99
CA TRP A 635 27.13 16.16 28.64
C TRP A 635 26.30 17.45 28.65
N ALA A 636 26.71 18.41 29.49
CA ALA A 636 26.13 19.75 29.46
C ALA A 636 26.30 20.39 28.07
N CYS A 637 25.24 21.02 27.57
CA CYS A 637 25.26 21.73 26.29
C CYS A 637 26.14 22.98 26.41
N ASN A 638 27.12 23.15 25.50
CA ASN A 638 28.14 24.20 25.59
C ASN A 638 28.39 24.95 24.26
N GLY A 639 27.51 24.79 23.26
CA GLY A 639 27.51 25.59 22.02
C GLY A 639 28.68 25.35 21.05
N LYS A 640 29.43 24.24 21.17
CA LYS A 640 30.57 23.93 20.29
C LYS A 640 30.18 23.09 19.06
N SER A 641 30.92 23.28 17.96
CA SER A 641 30.69 22.65 16.65
C SER A 641 30.88 21.12 16.61
N SER A 642 31.53 20.52 17.60
CA SER A 642 31.67 19.05 17.74
C SER A 642 30.36 18.31 18.02
N ARG A 643 29.21 19.02 18.03
CA ARG A 643 27.90 18.53 18.51
C ARG A 643 26.71 18.92 17.61
N SER A 644 26.94 19.66 16.53
CA SER A 644 25.96 19.89 15.47
C SER A 644 25.84 18.60 14.65
N GLY A 645 24.63 18.02 14.58
CA GLY A 645 24.34 16.63 14.23
C GLY A 645 24.87 16.06 12.91
N CYS A 646 24.39 14.85 12.60
CA CYS A 646 24.84 13.93 11.54
C CYS A 646 24.71 14.44 10.08
N SER A 647 25.15 15.65 9.74
CA SER A 647 25.27 16.13 8.36
C SER A 647 26.70 15.97 7.79
N GLY A 648 27.64 15.42 8.58
CA GLY A 648 29.05 15.23 8.20
C GLY A 648 29.61 13.81 8.39
N TRP A 649 28.80 12.83 8.77
CA TRP A 649 29.24 11.44 8.83
C TRP A 649 29.06 10.81 7.45
N THR A 650 30.09 10.87 6.62
CA THR A 650 30.17 10.01 5.43
C THR A 650 30.45 8.59 5.89
N ALA A 651 29.50 7.68 5.65
CA ALA A 651 29.77 6.24 5.73
C ALA A 651 30.95 5.90 4.80
N PRO A 652 31.96 5.12 5.24
CA PRO A 652 32.93 4.56 4.32
C PRO A 652 32.21 3.69 3.28
N SER A 653 32.63 3.79 2.01
CA SER A 653 32.14 2.97 0.89
C SER A 653 32.07 1.47 1.22
N PRO A 654 31.10 0.72 0.67
CA PRO A 654 30.86 -0.70 0.96
C PRO A 654 31.84 -1.64 0.25
N THR A 655 33.14 -1.44 0.45
CA THR A 655 34.18 -2.31 -0.14
C THR A 655 35.24 -2.68 0.90
N ALA A 656 34.85 -3.41 1.96
CA ALA A 656 35.65 -4.43 2.65
C ALA A 656 34.94 -4.94 3.93
N PRO A 657 34.97 -6.25 4.24
CA PRO A 657 34.38 -6.77 5.47
C PRO A 657 35.29 -6.43 6.65
N THR A 658 34.78 -5.64 7.61
CA THR A 658 35.47 -5.42 8.89
C THR A 658 34.77 -6.23 9.97
N VAL A 659 35.42 -7.32 10.40
CA VAL A 659 35.01 -8.12 11.56
C VAL A 659 35.28 -7.30 12.82
N TRP A 660 34.25 -7.09 13.64
CA TRP A 660 34.41 -6.58 15.01
C TRP A 660 34.41 -7.77 15.99
N PRO A 661 35.35 -7.83 16.94
CA PRO A 661 35.44 -8.95 17.87
C PRO A 661 34.33 -8.88 18.92
N SER A 662 33.76 -10.04 19.22
CA SER A 662 32.79 -10.25 20.30
C SER A 662 33.45 -10.13 21.67
N THR A 663 32.84 -9.35 22.56
CA THR A 663 32.83 -9.59 24.00
C THR A 663 31.45 -9.28 24.55
#